data_AF-A0A7V8V6X5-F1
#
_entry.id   AF-A0A7V8V6X5-F1
#
_cell.length_a   1.000
_cell.length_b   1.000
_cell.length_c   1.000
_cell.angle_alpha   90.00
_cell.angle_beta   90.00
_cell.angle_gamma   90.00
#
_symmetry.space_group_name_H-M   'P 1'
#
loop_
_entity.id
_entity.type
_entity.pdbx_description
1 polymer ?
#
loop_
_entity_poly.entity_id
_entity_poly.type
_entity_poly.pdbx_seq_one_letter_code
_entity_poly.pdbx_strand_id
1 'polypeptide(L)'
;MILPPGGYKATRTRRTGRQDKSQIARQRKRQWDQTSLEVDKLVAEHHAAMPRKSANSIGAVYARFSTRFQDSITDQVRTILEEAAKLKIHVPRDLVFFDLAVSGVKKKRSGLIDLETALKAKKAQVLLLFSTSRLFRKTYRTLAFVDQVHKGLGMRCIFIKSGVDTDDKKRWETILATQAMIDQFVVSMYVENIHAAHEGLLEKRLVFGTISYGYKGEPLEDELTTRGKPRSRIVLDEVTSPIVQQIFQWFVDDALPITEIIRRLNDDPEVPLPPRCASGEWTRLSVKGILKNSRYRGQWQYGAKESVYQPEADYVRQKTRSQPLKEVELEELRIVSDELWLAAQERLANARGNRGRKSKDGDEESRPKLLNGLLWCPEHDRPLYVHGWYGKFHACPSCQRMPEDNRPLFSQLNRELAMELTCQKVAELLRTDEGLVDQIMDACVRNLEASQKPDPGRENQLRAQDEKLKRSIEFSLRNLGESEEDAQHTQMFVSELRAERTKVQLELERLAAAKKRVISLPTRTDVVEMLQELDRVLHQAGTNGSVEECSLARLIIERITGGRISLHQQGEQQPHRGWLQGRFQLRLLDLLVERLTGATTGSVDHKHEIVIDYRRPDPNEKDSEVAWALYQEGKMNAEIAKNLGCSRGRVGKLIKRAADARGETVEDGRTRRSKLSKKHLEPPIYQQIADQAVALWNESDLLIDEIAAELGVDRNVLTRAVAYWHKLHDLPVPDGRNRRKRLSQKSSKSRKRKS
;
A
#
# COMPACT_ATOMS: atom_id res chain seq x y z
N MET A 1 -49.04 -16.54 -38.29
CA MET A 1 -48.56 -15.29 -38.90
C MET A 1 -47.94 -14.44 -37.80
N ILE A 2 -46.70 -14.04 -38.06
CA ILE A 2 -45.76 -13.37 -37.16
C ILE A 2 -46.10 -11.88 -37.07
N LEU A 3 -46.18 -11.31 -35.87
CA LEU A 3 -45.93 -9.89 -35.62
C LEU A 3 -45.10 -9.74 -34.33
N PRO A 4 -44.09 -8.85 -34.31
CA PRO A 4 -42.99 -8.88 -33.35
C PRO A 4 -43.30 -8.12 -32.05
N PRO A 5 -42.59 -8.41 -30.94
CA PRO A 5 -42.70 -7.64 -29.71
C PRO A 5 -42.01 -6.28 -29.88
N GLY A 6 -42.80 -5.21 -29.75
CA GLY A 6 -42.32 -3.83 -29.72
C GLY A 6 -41.36 -3.62 -28.57
N GLY A 7 -40.09 -3.37 -28.90
CA GLY A 7 -39.06 -2.99 -27.94
C GLY A 7 -39.39 -1.65 -27.30
N TYR A 8 -39.77 -1.68 -26.01
CA TYR A 8 -39.68 -0.53 -25.13
C TYR A 8 -38.20 -0.19 -24.92
N LYS A 9 -37.61 0.60 -25.84
CA LYS A 9 -36.39 1.36 -25.55
C LYS A 9 -36.77 2.43 -24.54
N ALA A 10 -36.71 2.09 -23.26
CA ALA A 10 -36.63 3.09 -22.20
C ALA A 10 -35.32 3.85 -22.38
N THR A 11 -35.39 4.99 -23.06
CA THR A 11 -34.37 6.04 -23.09
C THR A 11 -34.12 6.49 -21.67
N ARG A 12 -33.24 5.79 -20.96
CA ARG A 12 -32.67 6.22 -19.69
C ARG A 12 -31.96 7.54 -19.94
N THR A 13 -32.65 8.63 -19.61
CA THR A 13 -32.07 9.96 -19.47
C THR A 13 -30.89 9.83 -18.52
N ARG A 14 -29.68 9.98 -19.09
CA ARG A 14 -28.41 10.09 -18.35
C ARG A 14 -28.63 11.08 -17.20
N ARG A 15 -28.67 10.57 -15.97
CA ARG A 15 -28.57 11.39 -14.77
C ARG A 15 -27.25 12.15 -14.86
N THR A 16 -27.40 13.45 -15.10
CA THR A 16 -26.34 14.45 -15.30
C THR A 16 -25.06 14.12 -14.54
N GLY A 17 -24.00 13.87 -15.31
CA GLY A 17 -22.64 13.84 -14.80
C GLY A 17 -22.35 15.14 -14.06
N ARG A 18 -21.56 15.02 -12.99
CA ARG A 18 -21.12 16.14 -12.16
C ARG A 18 -20.56 17.24 -13.07
N GLN A 19 -21.17 18.43 -13.03
CA GLN A 19 -20.78 19.60 -13.82
C GLN A 19 -19.27 19.83 -13.73
N ASP A 20 -18.64 20.11 -14.87
CA ASP A 20 -17.22 20.46 -14.98
C ASP A 20 -16.89 21.59 -13.98
N LYS A 21 -15.71 21.56 -13.35
CA LYS A 21 -15.28 22.61 -12.42
C LYS A 21 -15.34 23.99 -13.08
N SER A 22 -15.09 24.05 -14.39
CA SER A 22 -15.24 25.26 -15.20
C SER A 22 -16.70 25.75 -15.25
N GLN A 23 -17.66 24.83 -15.41
CA GLN A 23 -19.10 25.12 -15.44
C GLN A 23 -19.61 25.58 -14.08
N ILE A 24 -19.15 24.96 -12.99
CA ILE A 24 -19.51 25.37 -11.62
C ILE A 24 -18.98 26.79 -11.34
N ALA A 25 -17.75 27.11 -11.78
CA ALA A 25 -17.19 28.44 -11.65
C ALA A 25 -17.98 29.48 -12.47
N ARG A 26 -18.33 29.15 -13.71
CA ARG A 26 -19.13 30.01 -14.59
C ARG A 26 -20.54 30.25 -14.05
N GLN A 27 -21.17 29.21 -13.48
CA GLN A 27 -22.48 29.31 -12.83
C GLN A 27 -22.43 30.19 -11.58
N ARG A 28 -21.39 30.05 -10.75
CA ARG A 28 -21.18 30.92 -9.58
C ARG A 28 -20.96 32.37 -9.95
N LYS A 29 -20.17 32.63 -11.01
CA LYS A 29 -19.95 33.99 -11.51
C LYS A 29 -21.26 34.63 -12.00
N ARG A 30 -22.03 33.92 -12.83
CA ARG A 30 -23.35 34.39 -13.30
C ARG A 30 -24.31 34.69 -12.14
N GLN A 31 -24.34 33.84 -11.12
CA GLN A 31 -25.15 34.10 -9.93
C GLN A 31 -24.68 35.34 -9.17
N TRP A 32 -23.38 35.54 -9.05
CA TRP A 32 -22.83 36.75 -8.43
C TRP A 32 -23.18 38.01 -9.22
N ASP A 33 -23.02 37.98 -10.55
CA ASP A 33 -23.35 39.11 -11.43
C ASP A 33 -24.85 39.46 -11.33
N GLN A 34 -25.74 38.44 -11.31
CA GLN A 34 -27.18 38.66 -11.17
C GLN A 34 -27.54 39.26 -9.81
N THR A 35 -27.02 38.71 -8.70
CA THR A 35 -27.27 39.26 -7.37
C THR A 35 -26.70 40.67 -7.23
N SER A 36 -25.54 40.96 -7.85
CA SER A 36 -24.98 42.32 -7.87
C SER A 36 -25.91 43.31 -8.54
N LEU A 37 -26.47 42.97 -9.71
CA LEU A 37 -27.42 43.81 -10.43
C LEU A 37 -28.72 44.06 -9.64
N GLU A 38 -29.22 43.06 -8.93
CA GLU A 38 -30.39 43.22 -8.07
C GLU A 38 -30.09 44.16 -6.88
N VAL A 39 -28.92 44.02 -6.27
CA VAL A 39 -28.45 44.92 -5.20
C VAL A 39 -28.26 46.34 -5.71
N ASP A 40 -27.73 46.53 -6.93
CA ASP A 40 -27.58 47.86 -7.55
C ASP A 40 -28.93 48.58 -7.65
N LYS A 41 -29.99 47.86 -8.06
CA LYS A 41 -31.36 48.40 -8.14
C LYS A 41 -31.89 48.80 -6.77
N LEU A 42 -31.75 47.93 -5.76
CA LEU A 42 -32.20 48.22 -4.40
C LEU A 42 -31.49 49.43 -3.80
N VAL A 43 -30.19 49.58 -4.05
CA VAL A 43 -29.43 50.75 -3.57
C VAL A 43 -29.88 52.03 -4.29
N ALA A 44 -30.19 51.95 -5.59
CA ALA A 44 -30.73 53.09 -6.32
C ALA A 44 -32.12 53.52 -5.79
N GLU A 45 -33.00 52.57 -5.49
CA GLU A 45 -34.29 52.82 -4.82
C GLU A 45 -34.08 53.46 -3.44
N HIS A 46 -33.13 52.96 -2.66
CA HIS A 46 -32.74 53.55 -1.38
C HIS A 46 -32.20 54.98 -1.53
N HIS A 47 -31.40 55.27 -2.56
CA HIS A 47 -30.87 56.62 -2.81
C HIS A 47 -31.97 57.61 -3.20
N ALA A 48 -32.99 57.14 -3.93
CA ALA A 48 -34.16 57.94 -4.26
C ALA A 48 -34.99 58.27 -3.00
N ALA A 49 -35.19 57.30 -2.11
CA ALA A 49 -35.90 57.50 -0.84
C ALA A 49 -35.05 58.29 0.19
N MET A 50 -33.74 58.10 0.18
CA MET A 50 -32.78 58.63 1.16
C MET A 50 -31.53 59.25 0.48
N PRO A 51 -31.66 60.47 -0.06
CA PRO A 51 -30.53 61.21 -0.62
C PRO A 51 -29.43 61.50 0.42
N ARG A 52 -28.18 61.58 -0.02
CA ARG A 52 -27.04 61.85 0.87
C ARG A 52 -27.18 63.14 1.68
N LYS A 53 -27.86 64.17 1.15
CA LYS A 53 -28.04 65.46 1.81
C LYS A 53 -28.99 65.42 3.02
N SER A 54 -29.88 64.43 3.08
CA SER A 54 -30.87 64.27 4.15
C SER A 54 -30.50 63.20 5.17
N ALA A 55 -29.29 62.63 5.06
CA ALA A 55 -28.81 61.57 5.94
C ALA A 55 -27.92 62.10 7.06
N ASN A 56 -28.09 61.52 8.25
CA ASN A 56 -27.32 61.87 9.45
C ASN A 56 -25.97 61.14 9.50
N SER A 57 -25.85 59.99 8.82
CA SER A 57 -24.64 59.17 8.84
C SER A 57 -24.50 58.30 7.59
N ILE A 58 -23.29 57.78 7.38
CA ILE A 58 -22.97 56.86 6.28
C ILE A 58 -22.92 55.43 6.80
N GLY A 59 -23.69 54.55 6.18
CA GLY A 59 -23.79 53.13 6.53
C GLY A 59 -23.02 52.21 5.59
N ALA A 60 -22.48 51.12 6.13
CA ALA A 60 -22.00 49.95 5.39
C ALA A 60 -22.92 48.75 5.67
N VAL A 61 -23.14 47.90 4.66
CA VAL A 61 -24.02 46.73 4.75
C VAL A 61 -23.21 45.47 4.48
N TYR A 62 -23.46 44.41 5.27
CA TYR A 62 -22.95 43.08 4.98
C TYR A 62 -24.05 42.02 5.01
N ALA A 63 -24.16 41.25 3.91
CA ALA A 63 -25.13 40.18 3.75
C ALA A 63 -24.48 38.84 3.37
N ARG A 64 -25.04 37.72 3.85
CA ARG A 64 -24.48 36.37 3.62
C ARG A 64 -25.56 35.33 3.33
N PHE A 65 -25.24 34.40 2.42
CA PHE A 65 -26.09 33.26 2.09
C PHE A 65 -25.35 31.92 2.03
N SER A 66 -25.84 30.90 2.75
CA SER A 66 -25.23 29.56 2.79
C SER A 66 -26.00 28.44 2.08
N THR A 67 -27.29 28.58 1.76
CA THR A 67 -28.09 27.51 1.10
C THR A 67 -29.37 28.05 0.44
N ARG A 68 -29.69 27.52 -0.75
CA ARG A 68 -30.70 27.95 -1.75
C ARG A 68 -32.15 28.29 -1.34
N PHE A 69 -32.60 28.14 -0.08
CA PHE A 69 -34.06 28.08 0.18
C PHE A 69 -34.65 28.90 1.33
N GLN A 70 -33.92 29.72 2.09
CA GLN A 70 -34.55 30.72 2.98
C GLN A 70 -33.70 32.01 3.09
N ASP A 71 -34.37 33.16 2.84
CA ASP A 71 -33.95 34.57 2.73
C ASP A 71 -32.82 34.83 1.71
N SER A 72 -33.16 35.35 0.52
CA SER A 72 -32.16 35.71 -0.49
C SER A 72 -31.26 36.85 0.01
N ILE A 73 -30.05 37.00 -0.57
CA ILE A 73 -29.18 38.15 -0.26
C ILE A 73 -29.93 39.45 -0.56
N THR A 74 -30.66 39.47 -1.67
CA THR A 74 -31.50 40.57 -2.12
C THR A 74 -32.54 40.97 -1.06
N ASP A 75 -33.23 40.01 -0.43
CA ASP A 75 -34.21 40.28 0.63
C ASP A 75 -33.55 40.84 1.89
N GLN A 76 -32.40 40.27 2.30
CA GLN A 76 -31.65 40.77 3.46
C GLN A 76 -31.19 42.22 3.23
N VAL A 77 -30.64 42.52 2.06
CA VAL A 77 -30.21 43.88 1.71
C VAL A 77 -31.40 44.83 1.65
N ARG A 78 -32.52 44.42 1.05
CA ARG A 78 -33.76 45.20 1.01
C ARG A 78 -34.23 45.61 2.41
N THR A 79 -34.40 44.65 3.32
CA THR A 79 -34.84 44.93 4.70
C THR A 79 -33.85 45.85 5.42
N ILE A 80 -32.54 45.66 5.21
CA ILE A 80 -31.53 46.53 5.81
C ILE A 80 -31.64 47.97 5.27
N LEU A 81 -31.84 48.15 3.97
CA LEU A 81 -31.96 49.48 3.36
C LEU A 81 -33.25 50.19 3.79
N GLU A 82 -34.37 49.47 3.87
CA GLU A 82 -35.65 50.00 4.39
C GLU A 82 -35.51 50.53 5.82
N GLU A 83 -34.85 49.78 6.70
CA GLU A 83 -34.60 50.24 8.07
C GLU A 83 -33.54 51.35 8.14
N ALA A 84 -32.52 51.30 7.28
CA ALA A 84 -31.53 52.38 7.18
C ALA A 84 -32.20 53.71 6.78
N ALA A 85 -33.20 53.69 5.89
CA ALA A 85 -33.95 54.87 5.49
C ALA A 85 -34.74 55.47 6.66
N LYS A 86 -35.40 54.62 7.48
CA LYS A 86 -36.11 55.05 8.70
C LYS A 86 -35.15 55.71 9.71
N LEU A 87 -33.94 55.19 9.83
CA LEU A 87 -32.89 55.71 10.72
C LEU A 87 -32.09 56.89 10.13
N LYS A 88 -32.44 57.37 8.92
CA LYS A 88 -31.75 58.44 8.20
C LYS A 88 -30.27 58.15 7.92
N ILE A 89 -29.96 56.91 7.54
CA ILE A 89 -28.61 56.43 7.22
C ILE A 89 -28.49 56.26 5.69
N HIS A 90 -27.54 56.96 5.08
CA HIS A 90 -27.25 56.81 3.66
C HIS A 90 -26.26 55.67 3.45
N VAL A 91 -26.57 54.74 2.54
CA VAL A 91 -25.74 53.57 2.24
C VAL A 91 -25.22 53.66 0.80
N PRO A 92 -23.95 54.02 0.58
CA PRO A 92 -23.32 53.98 -0.74
C PRO A 92 -23.20 52.56 -1.28
N ARG A 93 -23.30 52.39 -2.60
CA ARG A 93 -23.19 51.07 -3.23
C ARG A 93 -21.85 50.39 -2.98
N ASP A 94 -20.77 51.17 -2.95
CA ASP A 94 -19.40 50.70 -2.69
C ASP A 94 -19.21 50.18 -1.26
N LEU A 95 -20.18 50.44 -0.37
CA LEU A 95 -20.20 49.98 1.02
C LEU A 95 -21.23 48.87 1.26
N VAL A 96 -21.75 48.25 0.20
CA VAL A 96 -22.61 47.06 0.28
C VAL A 96 -21.78 45.83 -0.11
N PHE A 97 -21.49 44.99 0.88
CA PHE A 97 -20.67 43.80 0.74
C PHE A 97 -21.49 42.53 0.92
N PHE A 98 -21.22 41.50 0.13
CA PHE A 98 -21.92 40.23 0.27
C PHE A 98 -21.07 39.02 -0.12
N ASP A 99 -21.34 37.87 0.52
CA ASP A 99 -20.66 36.60 0.22
C ASP A 99 -21.68 35.52 -0.21
N LEU A 100 -21.48 34.98 -1.44
CA LEU A 100 -22.28 33.90 -2.01
C LEU A 100 -21.67 32.51 -1.74
N ALA A 101 -22.47 31.60 -1.18
CA ALA A 101 -22.15 30.18 -1.05
C ALA A 101 -20.87 29.85 -0.26
N VAL A 102 -20.52 30.69 0.74
CA VAL A 102 -19.41 30.43 1.66
C VAL A 102 -19.93 30.06 3.05
N SER A 103 -19.46 28.93 3.58
CA SER A 103 -19.76 28.51 4.95
C SER A 103 -19.19 29.52 5.94
N GLY A 104 -20.03 30.07 6.84
CA GLY A 104 -19.66 31.06 7.88
C GLY A 104 -18.72 30.54 8.98
N VAL A 105 -18.12 29.38 8.74
CA VAL A 105 -17.06 28.77 9.55
C VAL A 105 -15.68 29.30 9.11
N LYS A 106 -15.49 29.57 7.81
CA LYS A 106 -14.21 30.00 7.23
C LYS A 106 -13.86 31.46 7.56
N LYS A 107 -12.61 31.72 7.94
CA LYS A 107 -12.02 33.04 8.19
C LYS A 107 -11.83 33.86 6.91
N LYS A 108 -11.32 33.26 5.83
CA LYS A 108 -11.01 33.97 4.58
C LYS A 108 -12.24 34.07 3.68
N ARG A 109 -12.87 35.25 3.66
CA ARG A 109 -14.05 35.60 2.86
C ARG A 109 -13.80 36.92 2.16
N SER A 110 -13.99 36.99 0.84
CA SER A 110 -13.70 38.21 0.08
C SER A 110 -14.57 39.38 0.54
N GLY A 111 -15.90 39.20 0.63
CA GLY A 111 -16.80 40.29 1.01
C GLY A 111 -16.58 40.78 2.45
N LEU A 112 -16.26 39.88 3.38
CA LEU A 112 -15.90 40.28 4.74
C LEU A 112 -14.55 41.00 4.83
N ILE A 113 -13.53 40.55 4.06
CA ILE A 113 -12.22 41.21 4.02
C ILE A 113 -12.35 42.62 3.44
N ASP A 114 -13.16 42.78 2.39
CA ASP A 114 -13.41 44.08 1.77
C ASP A 114 -14.15 45.01 2.74
N LEU A 115 -15.14 44.49 3.47
CA LEU A 115 -15.80 45.21 4.56
C LEU A 115 -14.81 45.64 5.65
N GLU A 116 -14.02 44.72 6.19
CA GLU A 116 -13.02 45.04 7.22
C GLU A 116 -12.03 46.12 6.75
N THR A 117 -11.65 46.08 5.47
CA THR A 117 -10.78 47.09 4.86
C THR A 117 -11.47 48.46 4.77
N ALA A 118 -12.74 48.50 4.35
CA ALA A 118 -13.53 49.73 4.29
C ALA A 118 -13.79 50.34 5.68
N LEU A 119 -14.06 49.49 6.68
CA LEU A 119 -14.25 49.87 8.08
C LEU A 119 -12.96 50.42 8.70
N LYS A 120 -11.81 49.78 8.47
CA LYS A 120 -10.50 50.30 8.91
C LYS A 120 -10.14 51.63 8.27
N ALA A 121 -10.52 51.83 7.01
CA ALA A 121 -10.37 53.10 6.31
C ALA A 121 -11.39 54.18 6.75
N LYS A 122 -12.28 53.88 7.72
CA LYS A 122 -13.32 54.78 8.24
C LYS A 122 -14.23 55.38 7.16
N LYS A 123 -14.52 54.62 6.11
CA LYS A 123 -15.43 55.03 5.02
C LYS A 123 -16.91 55.01 5.43
N ALA A 124 -17.24 54.35 6.54
CA ALA A 124 -18.57 54.28 7.12
C ALA A 124 -18.54 54.69 8.60
N GLN A 125 -19.69 55.11 9.12
CA GLN A 125 -19.91 55.44 10.53
C GLN A 125 -20.82 54.41 11.21
N VAL A 126 -21.70 53.77 10.43
CA VAL A 126 -22.63 52.74 10.91
C VAL A 126 -22.43 51.45 10.12
N LEU A 127 -22.37 50.31 10.80
CA LEU A 127 -22.39 48.98 10.21
C LEU A 127 -23.78 48.36 10.40
N LEU A 128 -24.44 48.01 9.31
CA LEU A 128 -25.76 47.41 9.27
C LEU A 128 -25.66 45.93 8.90
N LEU A 129 -26.27 45.08 9.72
CA LEU A 129 -26.26 43.63 9.59
C LEU A 129 -27.69 43.09 9.72
N PHE A 130 -28.01 42.04 8.97
CA PHE A 130 -29.35 41.45 9.05
C PHE A 130 -29.61 40.78 10.41
N SER A 131 -28.69 39.91 10.86
CA SER A 131 -28.76 39.24 12.17
C SER A 131 -27.40 38.75 12.66
N THR A 132 -27.30 38.45 13.96
CA THR A 132 -26.12 37.92 14.65
C THR A 132 -25.57 36.63 14.02
N SER A 133 -26.47 35.71 13.65
CA SER A 133 -26.14 34.42 13.02
C SER A 133 -25.64 34.52 11.57
N ARG A 134 -25.80 35.68 10.93
CA ARG A 134 -25.42 35.89 9.52
C ARG A 134 -23.98 36.39 9.37
N LEU A 135 -23.39 37.02 10.38
CA LEU A 135 -22.01 37.49 10.35
C LEU A 135 -21.00 36.35 10.58
N PHE A 136 -21.12 35.64 11.71
CA PHE A 136 -20.34 34.44 12.04
C PHE A 136 -21.26 33.36 12.61
N ARG A 137 -20.94 32.08 12.34
CA ARG A 137 -21.70 30.94 12.92
C ARG A 137 -21.36 30.70 14.40
N LYS A 138 -20.33 31.35 14.93
CA LYS A 138 -19.85 31.20 16.31
C LYS A 138 -19.98 32.52 17.06
N THR A 139 -20.72 32.49 18.16
CA THR A 139 -21.04 33.63 19.03
C THR A 139 -19.84 34.47 19.42
N TYR A 140 -18.77 33.84 19.92
CA TYR A 140 -17.58 34.57 20.38
C TYR A 140 -16.90 35.40 19.28
N ARG A 141 -17.01 34.99 18.00
CA ARG A 141 -16.45 35.76 16.88
C ARG A 141 -17.30 36.98 16.55
N THR A 142 -18.62 36.86 16.65
CA THR A 142 -19.54 38.00 16.50
C THR A 142 -19.26 39.03 17.58
N LEU A 143 -19.10 38.61 18.84
CA LEU A 143 -18.75 39.50 19.95
C LEU A 143 -17.40 40.21 19.72
N ALA A 144 -16.34 39.46 19.43
CA ALA A 144 -15.02 40.04 19.19
C ALA A 144 -15.01 41.02 18.00
N PHE A 145 -15.75 40.72 16.94
CA PHE A 145 -15.88 41.62 15.79
C PHE A 145 -16.66 42.89 16.14
N VAL A 146 -17.77 42.78 16.86
CA VAL A 146 -18.54 43.95 17.30
C VAL A 146 -17.71 44.82 18.24
N ASP A 147 -16.97 44.23 19.18
CA ASP A 147 -16.03 44.97 20.04
C ASP A 147 -14.96 45.69 19.21
N GLN A 148 -14.38 45.02 18.21
CA GLN A 148 -13.39 45.63 17.33
C GLN A 148 -13.97 46.83 16.55
N VAL A 149 -15.18 46.70 16.00
CA VAL A 149 -15.82 47.75 15.20
C VAL A 149 -16.34 48.90 16.07
N HIS A 150 -16.99 48.57 17.20
CA HIS A 150 -17.60 49.56 18.08
C HIS A 150 -16.59 50.21 19.02
N LYS A 151 -15.89 49.42 19.85
CA LYS A 151 -14.92 49.94 20.82
C LYS A 151 -13.59 50.31 20.15
N GLY A 152 -13.13 49.49 19.20
CA GLY A 152 -11.83 49.70 18.54
C GLY A 152 -11.85 50.80 17.48
N LEU A 153 -12.90 50.87 16.65
CA LEU A 153 -12.99 51.84 15.55
C LEU A 153 -13.99 52.98 15.80
N GLY A 154 -14.78 52.91 16.88
CA GLY A 154 -15.73 53.96 17.26
C GLY A 154 -17.00 54.02 16.40
N MET A 155 -17.36 52.93 15.72
CA MET A 155 -18.52 52.89 14.80
C MET A 155 -19.75 52.27 15.46
N ARG A 156 -20.95 52.67 15.03
CA ARG A 156 -22.21 52.07 15.48
C ARG A 156 -22.48 50.76 14.72
N CYS A 157 -22.88 49.70 15.39
CA CYS A 157 -23.32 48.45 14.77
C CYS A 157 -24.80 48.22 15.06
N ILE A 158 -25.57 47.94 14.01
CA ILE A 158 -27.02 47.68 14.10
C ILE A 158 -27.32 46.33 13.47
N PHE A 159 -27.96 45.45 14.24
CA PHE A 159 -28.49 44.17 13.78
C PHE A 159 -30.01 44.27 13.66
N ILE A 160 -30.51 44.33 12.43
CA ILE A 160 -31.91 44.65 12.12
C ILE A 160 -32.89 43.65 12.74
N LYS A 161 -32.77 42.36 12.43
CA LYS A 161 -33.70 41.32 12.90
C LYS A 161 -33.59 41.03 14.39
N SER A 162 -32.39 41.24 14.94
CA SER A 162 -32.10 41.00 16.36
C SER A 162 -32.39 42.21 17.24
N GLY A 163 -32.69 43.38 16.66
CA GLY A 163 -32.93 44.63 17.39
C GLY A 163 -31.73 45.13 18.20
N VAL A 164 -30.51 44.65 17.91
CA VAL A 164 -29.30 45.04 18.66
C VAL A 164 -28.74 46.31 18.04
N ASP A 165 -28.59 47.35 18.85
CA ASP A 165 -27.96 48.59 18.46
C ASP A 165 -26.91 49.00 19.49
N THR A 166 -25.66 49.16 19.07
CA THR A 166 -24.56 49.54 19.97
C THR A 166 -24.66 50.96 20.50
N ASP A 167 -25.54 51.79 19.94
CA ASP A 167 -25.81 53.14 20.48
C ASP A 167 -26.55 53.07 21.83
N ASP A 168 -27.25 51.96 22.12
CA ASP A 168 -27.79 51.66 23.46
C ASP A 168 -26.67 51.18 24.40
N LYS A 169 -25.84 52.13 24.83
CA LYS A 169 -24.62 51.93 25.65
C LYS A 169 -24.82 51.08 26.91
N LYS A 170 -26.05 50.97 27.44
CA LYS A 170 -26.34 50.23 28.69
C LYS A 170 -26.78 48.79 28.46
N ARG A 171 -27.40 48.48 27.33
CA ARG A 171 -28.08 47.18 27.13
C ARG A 171 -27.55 46.37 25.96
N TRP A 172 -26.84 46.98 25.01
CA TRP A 172 -26.43 46.31 23.77
C TRP A 172 -25.62 45.03 24.01
N GLU A 173 -24.70 45.02 24.99
CA GLU A 173 -23.89 43.84 25.33
C GLU A 173 -24.76 42.69 25.85
N THR A 174 -25.76 43.00 26.67
CA THR A 174 -26.67 42.01 27.25
C THR A 174 -27.61 41.43 26.19
N ILE A 175 -28.19 42.28 25.34
CA ILE A 175 -29.09 41.85 24.25
C ILE A 175 -28.30 41.00 23.25
N LEU A 176 -27.09 41.42 22.87
CA LEU A 176 -26.22 40.68 21.95
C LEU A 176 -25.81 39.31 22.54
N ALA A 177 -25.43 39.26 23.81
CA ALA A 177 -25.10 38.01 24.50
C ALA A 177 -26.31 37.06 24.56
N THR A 178 -27.50 37.58 24.90
CA THR A 178 -28.74 36.80 25.01
C THR A 178 -29.15 36.23 23.65
N GLN A 179 -29.15 37.06 22.60
CA GLN A 179 -29.47 36.60 21.25
C GLN A 179 -28.50 35.53 20.78
N ALA A 180 -27.21 35.69 21.09
CA ALA A 180 -26.21 34.73 20.67
C ALA A 180 -26.28 33.41 21.48
N MET A 181 -26.78 33.43 22.72
CA MET A 181 -27.15 32.23 23.48
C MET A 181 -28.37 31.54 22.87
N ILE A 182 -29.43 32.29 22.54
CA ILE A 182 -30.63 31.76 21.88
C ILE A 182 -30.27 31.10 20.54
N ASP A 183 -29.48 31.78 19.70
CA ASP A 183 -29.03 31.24 18.41
C ASP A 183 -28.25 29.92 18.59
N GLN A 184 -27.40 29.83 19.62
CA GLN A 184 -26.63 28.62 19.93
C GLN A 184 -27.55 27.50 20.45
N PHE A 185 -28.50 27.83 21.31
CA PHE A 185 -29.47 26.90 21.89
C PHE A 185 -30.40 26.31 20.83
N VAL A 186 -30.89 27.14 19.91
CA VAL A 186 -31.71 26.70 18.77
C VAL A 186 -30.92 25.74 17.89
N VAL A 187 -29.64 26.03 17.62
CA VAL A 187 -28.79 25.12 16.84
C VAL A 187 -28.56 23.79 17.54
N SER A 188 -28.34 23.75 18.87
CA SER A 188 -28.21 22.48 19.61
C SER A 188 -29.51 21.69 19.59
N MET A 189 -30.65 22.35 19.81
CA MET A 189 -31.97 21.71 19.79
C MET A 189 -32.29 21.09 18.42
N TYR A 190 -31.95 21.77 17.32
CA TYR A 190 -32.14 21.22 15.98
C TYR A 190 -31.27 19.99 15.72
N VAL A 191 -30.05 19.92 16.27
CA VAL A 191 -29.17 18.75 16.09
C VAL A 191 -29.78 17.53 16.77
N GLU A 192 -30.30 17.68 17.98
CA GLU A 192 -30.98 16.61 18.73
C GLU A 192 -32.25 16.14 18.01
N ASN A 193 -33.09 17.08 17.55
CA ASN A 193 -34.29 16.75 16.76
C ASN A 193 -33.95 16.03 15.44
N ILE A 194 -32.85 16.42 14.77
CA ILE A 194 -32.37 15.73 13.55
C ILE A 194 -31.86 14.32 13.90
N HIS A 195 -31.16 14.16 15.03
CA HIS A 195 -30.73 12.84 15.49
C HIS A 195 -31.92 11.94 15.76
N ALA A 196 -32.89 12.39 16.56
CA ALA A 196 -34.11 11.65 16.86
C ALA A 196 -34.90 11.30 15.58
N ALA A 197 -35.01 12.24 14.63
CA ALA A 197 -35.68 11.98 13.36
C ALA A 197 -34.95 10.93 12.51
N HIS A 198 -33.61 10.96 12.45
CA HIS A 198 -32.82 9.97 11.72
C HIS A 198 -32.81 8.60 12.39
N GLU A 199 -32.81 8.56 13.73
CA GLU A 199 -32.93 7.34 14.51
C GLU A 199 -34.28 6.65 14.24
N GLY A 200 -35.39 7.40 14.31
CA GLY A 200 -36.70 6.87 13.97
C GLY A 200 -36.82 6.44 12.49
N LEU A 201 -36.13 7.12 11.57
CA LEU A 201 -36.06 6.68 10.17
C LEU A 201 -35.28 5.37 10.01
N LEU A 202 -34.18 5.20 10.74
CA LEU A 202 -33.39 3.97 10.73
C LEU A 202 -34.20 2.80 11.28
N GLU A 203 -34.92 2.99 12.39
CA GLU A 203 -35.81 1.97 12.98
C GLU A 203 -36.95 1.58 12.02
N LYS A 204 -37.48 2.54 11.26
CA LYS A 204 -38.48 2.29 10.21
C LYS A 204 -37.88 1.75 8.90
N ARG A 205 -36.56 1.53 8.83
CA ARG A 205 -35.83 1.05 7.64
C ARG A 205 -35.97 1.98 6.44
N LEU A 206 -36.12 3.28 6.69
CA LEU A 206 -36.28 4.31 5.68
C LEU A 206 -34.95 5.00 5.38
N VAL A 207 -34.82 5.52 4.18
CA VAL A 207 -33.62 6.23 3.72
C VAL A 207 -33.51 7.59 4.45
N PHE A 208 -32.54 7.72 5.35
CA PHE A 208 -32.20 8.97 6.07
C PHE A 208 -30.90 9.63 5.56
N GLY A 209 -30.30 9.11 4.49
CA GLY A 209 -29.01 9.58 4.00
C GLY A 209 -28.65 9.08 2.61
N THR A 210 -27.34 9.01 2.33
CA THR A 210 -26.87 8.39 1.08
C THR A 210 -26.94 6.88 1.21
N ILE A 211 -27.62 6.23 0.26
CA ILE A 211 -27.70 4.77 0.18
C ILE A 211 -26.33 4.22 -0.23
N SER A 212 -25.89 3.14 0.43
CA SER A 212 -24.63 2.46 0.10
C SER A 212 -24.81 1.61 -1.16
N TYR A 213 -23.73 1.39 -1.92
CA TYR A 213 -23.74 0.47 -3.06
C TYR A 213 -24.18 -0.92 -2.62
N GLY A 214 -24.99 -1.65 -3.40
CA GLY A 214 -25.65 -2.89 -2.97
C GLY A 214 -27.07 -2.69 -2.41
N TYR A 215 -27.52 -1.45 -2.24
CA TYR A 215 -28.87 -1.16 -1.74
C TYR A 215 -29.58 -0.16 -2.65
N LYS A 216 -30.91 -0.26 -2.75
CA LYS A 216 -31.79 0.68 -3.45
C LYS A 216 -32.87 1.22 -2.52
N GLY A 217 -33.44 2.37 -2.90
CA GLY A 217 -34.56 2.97 -2.19
C GLY A 217 -35.85 2.70 -2.95
N GLU A 218 -36.78 2.00 -2.35
CA GLU A 218 -38.12 1.75 -2.89
C GLU A 218 -39.10 2.82 -2.37
N PRO A 219 -39.71 3.64 -3.24
CA PRO A 219 -40.64 4.69 -2.81
C PRO A 219 -41.85 4.13 -2.06
N LEU A 220 -42.23 4.77 -0.96
CA LEU A 220 -43.50 4.57 -0.26
C LEU A 220 -44.40 5.75 -0.60
N GLU A 221 -45.44 5.51 -1.40
CA GLU A 221 -46.35 6.56 -1.88
C GLU A 221 -47.15 7.18 -0.73
N ASP A 222 -47.48 6.38 0.30
CA ASP A 222 -48.28 6.80 1.46
C ASP A 222 -47.51 7.62 2.50
N GLU A 223 -46.18 7.63 2.45
CA GLU A 223 -45.34 8.37 3.40
C GLU A 223 -44.57 9.49 2.70
N LEU A 224 -45.02 10.73 2.85
CA LEU A 224 -44.32 11.89 2.30
C LEU A 224 -43.25 12.45 3.26
N THR A 225 -42.14 12.88 2.68
CA THR A 225 -41.14 13.73 3.35
C THR A 225 -41.73 15.13 3.58
N THR A 226 -41.10 15.92 4.46
CA THR A 226 -41.43 17.35 4.68
C THR A 226 -41.35 18.20 3.39
N ARG A 227 -40.80 17.65 2.30
CA ARG A 227 -40.69 18.28 0.98
C ARG A 227 -41.70 17.73 -0.04
N GLY A 228 -42.73 17.02 0.42
CA GLY A 228 -43.77 16.44 -0.42
C GLY A 228 -43.31 15.32 -1.36
N LYS A 229 -42.11 14.76 -1.15
CA LYS A 229 -41.61 13.62 -1.92
C LYS A 229 -41.85 12.32 -1.16
N PRO A 230 -42.17 11.20 -1.82
CA PRO A 230 -42.30 9.92 -1.15
C PRO A 230 -41.00 9.57 -0.43
N ARG A 231 -41.12 9.06 0.79
CA ARG A 231 -40.03 8.42 1.52
C ARG A 231 -39.65 7.14 0.79
N SER A 232 -38.47 6.61 1.06
CA SER A 232 -38.05 5.36 0.44
C SER A 232 -37.62 4.36 1.50
N ARG A 233 -38.13 3.12 1.40
CA ARG A 233 -37.65 1.98 2.17
C ARG A 233 -36.33 1.50 1.61
N ILE A 234 -35.42 1.11 2.49
CA ILE A 234 -34.14 0.52 2.10
C ILE A 234 -34.41 -0.95 1.75
N VAL A 235 -34.02 -1.36 0.55
CA VAL A 235 -34.10 -2.75 0.09
C VAL A 235 -32.81 -3.14 -0.60
N LEU A 236 -32.57 -4.45 -0.72
CA LEU A 236 -31.44 -4.99 -1.49
C LEU A 236 -31.60 -4.64 -2.97
N ASP A 237 -30.51 -4.24 -3.61
CA ASP A 237 -30.50 -4.01 -5.05
C ASP A 237 -30.14 -5.30 -5.78
N GLU A 238 -31.07 -5.85 -6.56
CA GLU A 238 -30.89 -7.10 -7.30
C GLU A 238 -29.65 -7.11 -8.20
N VAL A 239 -29.23 -5.95 -8.72
CA VAL A 239 -28.06 -5.84 -9.59
C VAL A 239 -26.77 -5.66 -8.79
N THR A 240 -26.76 -4.76 -7.81
CA THR A 240 -25.52 -4.38 -7.12
C THR A 240 -25.21 -5.22 -5.87
N SER A 241 -26.20 -5.88 -5.26
CA SER A 241 -25.98 -6.76 -4.10
C SER A 241 -25.11 -7.98 -4.45
N PRO A 242 -25.38 -8.71 -5.56
CA PRO A 242 -24.53 -9.85 -5.95
C PRO A 242 -23.09 -9.43 -6.21
N ILE A 243 -22.86 -8.24 -6.76
CA ILE A 243 -21.51 -7.70 -7.01
C ILE A 243 -20.77 -7.44 -5.71
N VAL A 244 -21.45 -6.92 -4.67
CA VAL A 244 -20.85 -6.77 -3.34
C VAL A 244 -20.45 -8.15 -2.79
N GLN A 245 -21.33 -9.14 -2.87
CA GLN A 245 -21.04 -10.49 -2.42
C GLN A 245 -19.84 -11.09 -3.17
N GLN A 246 -19.79 -10.94 -4.49
CA GLN A 246 -18.69 -11.36 -5.35
C GLN A 246 -17.37 -10.70 -4.97
N ILE A 247 -17.37 -9.40 -4.66
CA ILE A 247 -16.18 -8.67 -4.19
C ILE A 247 -15.64 -9.27 -2.89
N PHE A 248 -16.52 -9.65 -1.96
CA PHE A 248 -16.10 -10.30 -0.71
C PHE A 248 -15.57 -11.71 -0.96
N GLN A 249 -16.22 -12.52 -1.81
CA GLN A 249 -15.75 -13.86 -2.19
C GLN A 249 -14.39 -13.80 -2.89
N TRP A 250 -14.23 -12.96 -3.90
CA TRP A 250 -12.95 -12.72 -4.57
C TRP A 250 -11.86 -12.29 -3.58
N PHE A 251 -12.23 -11.49 -2.57
CA PHE A 251 -11.28 -10.99 -1.60
C PHE A 251 -11.00 -11.96 -0.45
N VAL A 252 -11.84 -12.93 -0.13
CA VAL A 252 -11.61 -13.84 1.00
C VAL A 252 -11.31 -15.23 0.47
N ASP A 253 -12.27 -15.81 -0.24
CA ASP A 253 -12.24 -17.20 -0.71
C ASP A 253 -11.18 -17.38 -1.80
N ASP A 254 -11.17 -16.52 -2.82
CA ASP A 254 -10.20 -16.61 -3.93
C ASP A 254 -8.86 -15.93 -3.61
N ALA A 255 -8.75 -15.31 -2.43
CA ALA A 255 -7.58 -14.56 -2.00
C ALA A 255 -7.01 -13.58 -3.04
N LEU A 256 -7.84 -12.93 -3.87
CA LEU A 256 -7.37 -12.00 -4.90
C LEU A 256 -6.92 -10.65 -4.29
N PRO A 257 -5.87 -10.02 -4.84
CA PRO A 257 -5.49 -8.68 -4.40
C PRO A 257 -6.52 -7.65 -4.86
N ILE A 258 -6.71 -6.58 -4.06
CA ILE A 258 -7.65 -5.47 -4.40
C ILE A 258 -7.43 -4.90 -5.80
N THR A 259 -6.20 -4.90 -6.30
CA THR A 259 -5.87 -4.42 -7.66
C THR A 259 -6.45 -5.31 -8.75
N GLU A 260 -6.43 -6.63 -8.56
CA GLU A 260 -7.01 -7.59 -9.50
C GLU A 260 -8.54 -7.52 -9.46
N ILE A 261 -9.12 -7.37 -8.27
CA ILE A 261 -10.56 -7.13 -8.12
C ILE A 261 -11.00 -5.88 -8.89
N ILE A 262 -10.23 -4.78 -8.82
CA ILE A 262 -10.54 -3.56 -9.59
C ILE A 262 -10.45 -3.82 -11.09
N ARG A 263 -9.43 -4.55 -11.56
CA ARG A 263 -9.26 -4.88 -12.97
C ARG A 263 -10.47 -5.65 -13.49
N ARG A 264 -10.84 -6.75 -12.80
CA ARG A 264 -12.03 -7.55 -13.14
C ARG A 264 -13.31 -6.72 -13.17
N LEU A 265 -13.51 -5.84 -12.18
CA LEU A 265 -14.68 -4.96 -12.12
C LEU A 265 -14.72 -3.88 -13.20
N ASN A 266 -13.58 -3.47 -13.75
CA ASN A 266 -13.50 -2.47 -14.82
C ASN A 266 -13.52 -3.10 -16.22
N ASP A 267 -13.05 -4.34 -16.35
CA ASP A 267 -13.07 -5.10 -17.59
C ASP A 267 -14.49 -5.59 -17.94
N ASP A 268 -15.36 -5.73 -16.94
CA ASP A 268 -16.76 -6.09 -17.11
C ASP A 268 -17.65 -4.84 -17.33
N PRO A 269 -18.20 -4.62 -18.53
CA PRO A 269 -19.04 -3.46 -18.84
C PRO A 269 -20.44 -3.54 -18.22
N GLU A 270 -20.87 -4.71 -17.71
CA GLU A 270 -22.18 -4.90 -17.10
C GLU A 270 -22.22 -4.47 -15.63
N VAL A 271 -21.05 -4.33 -14.99
CA VAL A 271 -20.91 -3.93 -13.59
C VAL A 271 -21.17 -2.42 -13.42
N PRO A 272 -22.27 -2.01 -12.76
CA PRO A 272 -22.55 -0.59 -12.54
C PRO A 272 -21.58 0.03 -11.52
N LEU A 273 -21.16 1.26 -11.79
CA LEU A 273 -20.22 1.98 -10.93
C LEU A 273 -20.86 2.42 -9.59
N PRO A 274 -20.08 2.44 -8.49
CA PRO A 274 -20.54 2.98 -7.23
C PRO A 274 -20.96 4.46 -7.32
N PRO A 275 -22.01 4.89 -6.60
CA PRO A 275 -22.40 6.28 -6.54
C PRO A 275 -21.24 7.10 -5.97
N ARG A 276 -20.78 8.10 -6.76
CA ARG A 276 -19.64 9.01 -6.50
C ARG A 276 -18.25 8.55 -6.96
N CYS A 277 -18.12 7.52 -7.81
CA CYS A 277 -16.88 7.30 -8.56
C CYS A 277 -16.67 8.43 -9.59
N ALA A 278 -15.88 9.45 -9.20
CA ALA A 278 -15.64 10.64 -10.03
C ALA A 278 -14.76 10.38 -11.26
N SER A 279 -14.00 9.28 -11.26
CA SER A 279 -13.11 8.85 -12.35
C SER A 279 -13.82 8.08 -13.45
N GLY A 280 -15.08 7.67 -13.26
CA GLY A 280 -15.77 6.80 -14.22
C GLY A 280 -15.34 5.33 -14.17
N GLU A 281 -14.59 4.93 -13.13
CA GLU A 281 -14.01 3.59 -12.97
C GLU A 281 -14.06 3.16 -11.50
N TRP A 282 -13.94 1.86 -11.24
CA TRP A 282 -13.68 1.32 -9.90
C TRP A 282 -12.30 1.74 -9.41
N THR A 283 -12.24 2.13 -8.14
CA THR A 283 -11.01 2.60 -7.52
C THR A 283 -10.69 1.79 -6.28
N ARG A 284 -9.42 1.83 -5.87
CA ARG A 284 -9.00 1.21 -4.60
C ARG A 284 -9.76 1.73 -3.40
N LEU A 285 -10.19 3.00 -3.41
CA LEU A 285 -10.98 3.59 -2.34
C LEU A 285 -12.42 3.08 -2.33
N SER A 286 -13.04 2.84 -3.49
CA SER A 286 -14.40 2.30 -3.55
C SER A 286 -14.43 0.85 -3.07
N VAL A 287 -13.56 -0.02 -3.58
CA VAL A 287 -13.48 -1.44 -3.16
C VAL A 287 -13.15 -1.55 -1.67
N LYS A 288 -12.16 -0.79 -1.18
CA LYS A 288 -11.82 -0.78 0.25
C LYS A 288 -12.94 -0.19 1.12
N GLY A 289 -13.72 0.74 0.57
CA GLY A 289 -14.91 1.28 1.23
C GLY A 289 -16.00 0.22 1.39
N ILE A 290 -16.22 -0.60 0.35
CA ILE A 290 -17.16 -1.71 0.38
C ILE A 290 -16.74 -2.75 1.42
N LEU A 291 -15.50 -3.24 1.32
CA LEU A 291 -14.98 -4.29 2.21
C LEU A 291 -14.98 -3.89 3.69
N LYS A 292 -15.08 -2.59 4.04
CA LYS A 292 -15.10 -2.10 5.43
C LYS A 292 -16.49 -1.75 5.97
N ASN A 293 -17.50 -1.74 5.12
CA ASN A 293 -18.82 -1.25 5.51
C ASN A 293 -19.54 -2.35 6.29
N SER A 294 -19.87 -2.09 7.56
CA SER A 294 -20.57 -3.04 8.44
C SER A 294 -22.01 -3.31 8.00
N ARG A 295 -22.60 -2.43 7.17
CA ARG A 295 -23.97 -2.61 6.67
C ARG A 295 -24.16 -3.93 5.94
N TYR A 296 -23.13 -4.39 5.22
CA TYR A 296 -23.22 -5.62 4.43
C TYR A 296 -23.37 -6.88 5.28
N ARG A 297 -22.95 -6.86 6.56
CA ARG A 297 -23.23 -7.95 7.51
C ARG A 297 -24.54 -7.77 8.28
N GLY A 298 -25.37 -6.78 7.90
CA GLY A 298 -26.63 -6.45 8.58
C GLY A 298 -26.48 -5.43 9.72
N GLN A 299 -25.27 -4.93 10.01
CA GLN A 299 -25.05 -3.97 11.10
C GLN A 299 -25.10 -2.51 10.61
N TRP A 300 -26.22 -1.85 10.88
CA TRP A 300 -26.47 -0.47 10.46
C TRP A 300 -26.19 0.51 11.60
N GLN A 301 -25.27 1.44 11.35
CA GLN A 301 -24.85 2.44 12.33
C GLN A 301 -25.21 3.85 11.86
N TYR A 302 -25.83 4.61 12.77
CA TYR A 302 -26.05 6.05 12.65
C TYR A 302 -25.10 6.82 13.58
N GLY A 303 -24.58 7.94 13.11
CA GLY A 303 -23.72 8.80 13.93
C GLY A 303 -22.35 8.22 14.28
N ALA A 304 -21.85 7.19 13.58
CA ALA A 304 -20.52 6.60 13.83
C ALA A 304 -19.35 7.60 13.70
N LYS A 305 -19.56 8.74 13.02
CA LYS A 305 -18.58 9.82 12.88
C LYS A 305 -19.20 11.15 13.27
N GLU A 306 -18.37 12.01 13.83
CA GLU A 306 -18.70 13.38 14.19
C GLU A 306 -17.85 14.40 13.42
N SER A 307 -18.48 15.54 13.16
CA SER A 307 -17.83 16.66 12.48
C SER A 307 -17.22 17.59 13.52
N VAL A 308 -15.91 17.50 13.72
CA VAL A 308 -15.17 18.36 14.66
C VAL A 308 -14.55 19.52 13.89
N TYR A 309 -14.96 20.74 14.22
CA TYR A 309 -14.30 21.93 13.68
C TYR A 309 -12.94 22.14 14.35
N GLN A 310 -11.91 22.37 13.53
CA GLN A 310 -10.55 22.66 13.97
C GLN A 310 -10.33 24.19 13.95
N PRO A 311 -10.27 24.88 15.10
CA PRO A 311 -10.22 26.35 15.15
C PRO A 311 -8.97 26.96 14.51
N GLU A 312 -7.81 26.32 14.68
CA GLU A 312 -6.51 26.79 14.17
C GLU A 312 -6.40 26.59 12.66
N ALA A 313 -6.80 25.42 12.17
CA ALA A 313 -6.67 25.05 10.76
C ALA A 313 -7.88 25.47 9.90
N ASP A 314 -8.93 26.01 10.52
CA ASP A 314 -10.12 26.57 9.86
C ASP A 314 -10.84 25.59 8.91
N TYR A 315 -10.86 24.30 9.27
CA TYR A 315 -11.60 23.27 8.54
C TYR A 315 -12.33 22.31 9.48
N VAL A 316 -13.33 21.61 8.94
CA VAL A 316 -14.08 20.56 9.66
C VAL A 316 -13.46 19.20 9.35
N ARG A 317 -13.05 18.48 10.40
CA ARG A 317 -12.51 17.13 10.31
C ARG A 317 -13.58 16.14 10.77
N GLN A 318 -13.75 15.05 10.03
CA GLN A 318 -14.53 13.90 10.51
C GLN A 318 -13.67 13.10 11.49
N LYS A 319 -14.17 12.92 12.71
CA LYS A 319 -13.60 12.03 13.72
C LYS A 319 -14.55 10.86 13.93
N THR A 320 -14.02 9.65 14.07
CA THR A 320 -14.83 8.48 14.43
C THR A 320 -15.17 8.57 15.92
N ARG A 321 -16.44 8.33 16.29
CA ARG A 321 -16.85 8.26 17.69
C ARG A 321 -16.41 6.93 18.32
N SER A 322 -16.32 6.89 19.65
CA SER A 322 -16.07 5.64 20.39
C SER A 322 -17.23 4.65 20.21
N GLN A 323 -18.46 5.16 20.20
CA GLN A 323 -19.68 4.42 19.89
C GLN A 323 -20.55 5.20 18.91
N PRO A 324 -21.25 4.53 17.98
CA PRO A 324 -22.26 5.17 17.15
C PRO A 324 -23.41 5.69 18.02
N LEU A 325 -24.17 6.68 17.52
CA LEU A 325 -25.34 7.20 18.24
C LEU A 325 -26.46 6.17 18.32
N LYS A 326 -26.61 5.37 17.25
CA LYS A 326 -27.54 4.26 17.20
C LYS A 326 -26.96 3.15 16.33
N GLU A 327 -27.16 1.93 16.77
CA GLU A 327 -26.81 0.71 16.04
C GLU A 327 -28.05 -0.19 16.02
N VAL A 328 -28.36 -0.72 14.83
CA VAL A 328 -29.48 -1.62 14.61
C VAL A 328 -29.00 -2.77 13.73
N GLU A 329 -29.38 -3.99 14.11
CA GLU A 329 -29.14 -5.19 13.32
C GLU A 329 -30.37 -5.45 12.44
N LEU A 330 -30.16 -5.43 11.12
CA LEU A 330 -31.20 -5.60 10.09
C LEU A 330 -30.81 -6.80 9.22
N GLU A 331 -31.25 -7.98 9.63
CA GLU A 331 -30.89 -9.26 8.99
C GLU A 331 -31.42 -9.34 7.55
N GLU A 332 -32.61 -8.80 7.30
CA GLU A 332 -33.23 -8.74 5.98
C GLU A 332 -32.45 -7.87 4.96
N LEU A 333 -31.51 -7.06 5.44
CA LEU A 333 -30.61 -6.23 4.63
C LEU A 333 -29.16 -6.75 4.60
N ARG A 334 -28.91 -7.96 5.12
CA ARG A 334 -27.60 -8.61 5.07
C ARG A 334 -27.29 -9.05 3.62
N ILE A 335 -26.06 -8.77 3.18
CA ILE A 335 -25.52 -9.20 1.87
C ILE A 335 -24.44 -10.27 2.04
N VAL A 336 -23.64 -10.19 3.11
CA VAL A 336 -22.55 -11.13 3.40
C VAL A 336 -22.68 -11.69 4.81
N SER A 337 -22.22 -12.91 5.01
CA SER A 337 -22.19 -13.52 6.34
C SER A 337 -21.18 -12.82 7.25
N ASP A 338 -21.38 -12.96 8.56
CA ASP A 338 -20.44 -12.46 9.57
C ASP A 338 -19.04 -13.06 9.40
N GLU A 339 -18.96 -14.35 9.08
CA GLU A 339 -17.71 -15.07 8.85
C GLU A 339 -16.92 -14.47 7.69
N LEU A 340 -17.58 -14.26 6.54
CA LEU A 340 -16.97 -13.68 5.35
C LEU A 340 -16.52 -12.23 5.61
N TRP A 341 -17.32 -11.45 6.34
CA TRP A 341 -16.98 -10.08 6.66
C TRP A 341 -15.81 -9.95 7.64
N LEU A 342 -15.78 -10.80 8.68
CA LEU A 342 -14.70 -10.83 9.67
C LEU A 342 -13.39 -11.29 9.03
N ALA A 343 -13.42 -12.33 8.20
CA ALA A 343 -12.26 -12.78 7.43
C ALA A 343 -11.74 -11.67 6.51
N ALA A 344 -12.62 -10.89 5.87
CA ALA A 344 -12.23 -9.73 5.10
C ALA A 344 -11.56 -8.63 5.96
N GLN A 345 -12.05 -8.37 7.18
CA GLN A 345 -11.42 -7.40 8.08
C GLN A 345 -10.04 -7.85 8.54
N GLU A 346 -9.90 -9.13 8.90
CA GLU A 346 -8.64 -9.74 9.30
C GLU A 346 -7.63 -9.64 8.15
N ARG A 347 -8.02 -10.03 6.94
CA ARG A 347 -7.18 -9.89 5.75
C ARG A 347 -6.81 -8.43 5.46
N LEU A 348 -7.73 -7.48 5.63
CA LEU A 348 -7.46 -6.05 5.49
C LEU A 348 -6.54 -5.50 6.59
N ALA A 349 -6.59 -6.06 7.80
CA ALA A 349 -5.72 -5.72 8.92
C ALA A 349 -4.30 -6.28 8.69
N ASN A 350 -4.19 -7.54 8.25
CA ASN A 350 -2.93 -8.21 7.95
C ASN A 350 -2.26 -7.63 6.69
N ALA A 351 -3.05 -7.17 5.71
CA ALA A 351 -2.56 -6.40 4.56
C ALA A 351 -1.93 -5.04 4.91
N ARG A 352 -1.94 -4.62 6.20
CA ARG A 352 -1.23 -3.44 6.70
C ARG A 352 0.27 -3.64 6.86
N GLY A 353 0.81 -4.83 6.60
CA GLY A 353 2.24 -5.08 6.52
C GLY A 353 2.94 -4.35 5.36
N ASN A 354 3.52 -3.19 5.64
CA ASN A 354 4.82 -2.72 5.15
C ASN A 354 5.27 -3.08 3.71
N ARG A 355 4.45 -2.86 2.67
CA ARG A 355 4.94 -2.97 1.28
C ARG A 355 5.99 -1.92 0.89
N GLY A 356 6.25 -0.92 1.74
CA GLY A 356 7.12 0.20 1.41
C GLY A 356 6.52 1.06 0.28
N ARG A 357 7.13 2.21 0.01
CA ARG A 357 6.73 3.07 -1.12
C ARG A 357 7.26 2.45 -2.43
N LYS A 358 6.48 2.51 -3.52
CA LYS A 358 7.00 2.16 -4.87
C LYS A 358 8.22 3.04 -5.18
N SER A 359 9.23 2.45 -5.83
CA SER A 359 10.36 3.18 -6.39
C SER A 359 9.82 4.27 -7.33
N LYS A 360 10.36 5.50 -7.26
CA LYS A 360 9.87 6.61 -8.08
C LYS A 360 10.21 6.43 -9.57
N ASP A 361 11.26 5.67 -9.81
CA ASP A 361 11.90 5.34 -11.08
C ASP A 361 11.47 3.98 -11.64
N GLY A 362 10.59 3.25 -10.95
CA GLY A 362 9.94 2.05 -11.49
C GLY A 362 10.77 0.76 -11.49
N ASP A 363 12.06 0.78 -11.15
CA ASP A 363 12.85 -0.46 -11.06
C ASP A 363 12.46 -1.24 -9.80
N GLU A 364 11.80 -2.37 -10.01
CA GLU A 364 11.33 -3.31 -8.99
C GLU A 364 12.23 -4.56 -8.89
N GLU A 365 13.08 -4.80 -9.90
CA GLU A 365 14.01 -5.94 -10.00
C GLU A 365 15.13 -5.85 -8.97
N SER A 366 15.83 -4.71 -8.89
CA SER A 366 16.88 -4.52 -7.87
C SER A 366 16.32 -4.19 -6.48
N ARG A 367 15.00 -3.99 -6.39
CA ARG A 367 14.29 -3.48 -5.20
C ARG A 367 12.98 -4.24 -4.94
N PRO A 368 13.03 -5.57 -4.84
CA PRO A 368 11.83 -6.39 -4.70
C PRO A 368 11.17 -6.18 -3.34
N LYS A 369 9.84 -6.11 -3.32
CA LYS A 369 9.04 -5.85 -2.10
C LYS A 369 8.61 -7.14 -1.39
N LEU A 370 8.92 -8.31 -1.97
CA LEU A 370 8.44 -9.61 -1.54
C LEU A 370 8.72 -9.86 -0.06
N LEU A 371 9.94 -9.59 0.41
CA LEU A 371 10.37 -9.86 1.79
C LEU A 371 10.16 -8.70 2.77
N ASN A 372 9.59 -7.56 2.31
CA ASN A 372 9.41 -6.41 3.18
C ASN A 372 8.49 -6.77 4.37
N GLY A 373 8.99 -6.58 5.60
CA GLY A 373 8.26 -6.89 6.82
C GLY A 373 8.31 -8.36 7.28
N LEU A 374 8.95 -9.25 6.53
CA LEU A 374 9.14 -10.67 6.91
C LEU A 374 10.48 -10.94 7.60
N LEU A 375 11.46 -10.06 7.41
CA LEU A 375 12.82 -10.18 7.96
C LEU A 375 12.90 -9.51 9.33
N TRP A 376 13.34 -10.21 10.37
CA TRP A 376 13.34 -9.75 11.77
C TRP A 376 14.73 -9.78 12.38
N CYS A 377 15.02 -8.77 13.21
CA CYS A 377 16.18 -8.77 14.08
C CYS A 377 15.77 -9.40 15.43
N PRO A 378 16.36 -10.54 15.83
CA PRO A 378 16.00 -11.23 17.07
C PRO A 378 16.35 -10.40 18.31
N GLU A 379 17.50 -9.71 18.29
CA GLU A 379 17.99 -8.89 19.42
C GLU A 379 17.09 -7.69 19.75
N HIS A 380 16.47 -7.08 18.75
CA HIS A 380 15.63 -5.88 18.94
C HIS A 380 14.14 -6.15 18.79
N ASP A 381 13.77 -7.41 18.54
CA ASP A 381 12.42 -7.89 18.21
C ASP A 381 11.65 -6.95 17.26
N ARG A 382 12.28 -6.60 16.13
CA ARG A 382 11.71 -5.68 15.14
C ARG A 382 12.02 -6.12 13.71
N PRO A 383 11.14 -5.81 12.75
CA PRO A 383 11.41 -6.07 11.35
C PRO A 383 12.51 -5.15 10.81
N LEU A 384 13.30 -5.66 9.87
CA LEU A 384 14.25 -4.86 9.11
C LEU A 384 13.52 -3.95 8.13
N TYR A 385 13.99 -2.72 8.01
CA TYR A 385 13.42 -1.71 7.12
C TYR A 385 14.28 -1.54 5.88
N VAL A 386 13.68 -0.96 4.84
CA VAL A 386 14.40 -0.55 3.62
C VAL A 386 15.41 0.53 3.98
N HIS A 387 16.66 0.32 3.56
CA HIS A 387 17.81 1.16 3.89
C HIS A 387 18.77 1.29 2.68
N GLY A 388 19.71 2.23 2.78
CA GLY A 388 20.76 2.47 1.79
C GLY A 388 20.28 3.23 0.56
N TRP A 389 21.22 3.44 -0.36
CA TRP A 389 21.00 4.18 -1.60
C TRP A 389 19.88 3.53 -2.46
N TYR A 390 18.94 4.35 -2.92
CA TYR A 390 17.70 3.93 -3.62
C TYR A 390 16.87 2.83 -2.92
N GLY A 391 17.17 2.50 -1.65
CA GLY A 391 16.48 1.48 -0.89
C GLY A 391 16.79 0.04 -1.33
N LYS A 392 18.02 -0.26 -1.75
CA LYS A 392 18.43 -1.61 -2.19
C LYS A 392 18.67 -2.61 -1.06
N PHE A 393 18.74 -2.16 0.18
CA PHE A 393 19.12 -3.00 1.31
C PHE A 393 18.03 -3.08 2.38
N HIS A 394 18.09 -4.13 3.19
CA HIS A 394 17.41 -4.27 4.47
C HIS A 394 18.40 -4.06 5.61
N ALA A 395 18.03 -3.26 6.59
CA ALA A 395 18.80 -3.06 7.81
C ALA A 395 17.87 -2.87 9.01
N CYS A 396 18.33 -3.27 10.20
CA CYS A 396 17.57 -3.03 11.43
C CYS A 396 17.76 -1.56 11.85
N PRO A 397 16.69 -0.76 11.98
CA PRO A 397 16.80 0.65 12.37
C PRO A 397 17.47 0.86 13.72
N SER A 398 17.30 -0.08 14.66
CA SER A 398 17.91 0.01 15.99
C SER A 398 19.42 -0.28 15.91
N CYS A 399 19.84 -1.32 15.20
CA CYS A 399 21.26 -1.58 14.93
C CYS A 399 21.96 -0.38 14.27
N GLN A 400 21.30 0.26 13.29
CA GLN A 400 21.88 1.40 12.57
C GLN A 400 22.05 2.66 13.42
N ARG A 401 21.33 2.78 14.55
CA ARG A 401 21.50 3.89 15.50
C ARG A 401 22.61 3.66 16.52
N MET A 402 23.15 2.45 16.59
CA MET A 402 24.24 2.10 17.50
C MET A 402 25.61 2.34 16.86
N PRO A 403 26.66 2.59 17.68
CA PRO A 403 28.05 2.60 17.25
C PRO A 403 28.41 1.29 16.52
N GLU A 404 29.28 1.37 15.51
CA GLU A 404 29.60 0.23 14.64
C GLU A 404 30.04 -1.01 15.39
N ASP A 405 30.90 -0.85 16.40
CA ASP A 405 31.46 -1.94 17.21
C ASP A 405 30.41 -2.68 18.06
N ASN A 406 29.26 -2.05 18.30
CA ASN A 406 28.20 -2.58 19.17
C ASN A 406 26.95 -3.03 18.38
N ARG A 407 27.01 -3.10 17.04
CA ARG A 407 25.85 -3.49 16.23
C ARG A 407 25.69 -5.01 16.23
N PRO A 408 24.57 -5.57 16.74
CA PRO A 408 24.33 -7.01 16.64
C PRO A 408 24.18 -7.49 15.18
N LEU A 409 23.60 -6.64 14.33
CA LEU A 409 23.59 -6.83 12.88
C LEU A 409 24.37 -5.67 12.24
N PHE A 410 25.63 -5.91 11.90
CA PHE A 410 26.49 -4.92 11.23
C PHE A 410 26.42 -5.01 9.69
N SER A 411 26.06 -6.18 9.14
CA SER A 411 25.84 -6.36 7.70
C SER A 411 24.49 -5.81 7.24
N GLN A 412 24.46 -5.26 6.03
CA GLN A 412 23.24 -4.86 5.33
C GLN A 412 22.87 -5.94 4.32
N LEU A 413 21.59 -6.34 4.29
CA LEU A 413 21.12 -7.41 3.42
C LEU A 413 20.60 -6.86 2.10
N ASN A 414 21.20 -7.24 0.98
CA ASN A 414 20.70 -6.86 -0.35
C ASN A 414 19.33 -7.50 -0.61
N ARG A 415 18.36 -6.70 -1.07
CA ARG A 415 16.96 -7.13 -1.27
C ARG A 415 16.78 -8.14 -2.40
N GLU A 416 17.47 -7.93 -3.52
CA GLU A 416 17.47 -8.82 -4.68
C GLU A 416 18.03 -10.18 -4.27
N LEU A 417 19.21 -10.18 -3.64
CA LEU A 417 19.85 -11.39 -3.13
C LEU A 417 18.96 -12.13 -2.12
N ALA A 418 18.36 -11.40 -1.17
CA ALA A 418 17.50 -12.01 -0.17
C ALA A 418 16.30 -12.71 -0.81
N MET A 419 15.67 -12.07 -1.80
CA MET A 419 14.54 -12.64 -2.51
C MET A 419 14.95 -13.88 -3.32
N GLU A 420 15.99 -13.78 -4.12
CA GLU A 420 16.52 -14.87 -4.95
C GLU A 420 16.80 -16.12 -4.11
N LEU A 421 17.61 -15.99 -3.05
CA LEU A 421 17.99 -17.11 -2.19
C LEU A 421 16.82 -17.66 -1.36
N THR A 422 15.88 -16.80 -0.93
CA THR A 422 14.69 -17.28 -0.20
C THR A 422 13.78 -18.08 -1.13
N CYS A 423 13.48 -17.57 -2.32
CA CYS A 423 12.67 -18.29 -3.31
C CYS A 423 13.36 -19.60 -3.72
N GLN A 424 14.67 -19.58 -3.98
CA GLN A 424 15.43 -20.78 -4.36
C GLN A 424 15.43 -21.82 -3.25
N LYS A 425 15.66 -21.44 -1.98
CA LYS A 425 15.67 -22.39 -0.87
C LYS A 425 14.29 -23.01 -0.65
N VAL A 426 13.23 -22.21 -0.68
CA VAL A 426 11.86 -22.73 -0.52
C VAL A 426 11.51 -23.66 -1.68
N ALA A 427 11.86 -23.31 -2.91
CA ALA A 427 11.67 -24.17 -4.09
C ALA A 427 12.46 -25.49 -4.00
N GLU A 428 13.71 -25.45 -3.50
CA GLU A 428 14.51 -26.64 -3.22
C GLU A 428 13.83 -27.55 -2.18
N LEU A 429 13.33 -26.98 -1.09
CA LEU A 429 12.63 -27.74 -0.05
C LEU A 429 11.36 -28.43 -0.58
N LEU A 430 10.64 -27.79 -1.50
CA LEU A 430 9.48 -28.41 -2.17
C LEU A 430 9.88 -29.61 -3.05
N ARG A 431 11.11 -29.64 -3.57
CA ARG A 431 11.61 -30.68 -4.48
C ARG A 431 12.29 -31.86 -3.77
N THR A 432 13.01 -31.61 -2.68
CA THR A 432 13.89 -32.60 -2.06
C THR A 432 13.19 -33.51 -1.05
N ASP A 433 12.05 -33.10 -0.50
CA ASP A 433 11.34 -33.89 0.52
C ASP A 433 10.47 -34.98 -0.14
N GLU A 434 11.07 -36.15 -0.39
CA GLU A 434 10.40 -37.32 -0.99
C GLU A 434 9.20 -37.84 -0.16
N GLY A 435 9.15 -37.55 1.15
CA GLY A 435 8.08 -37.95 2.06
C GLY A 435 6.96 -36.90 2.22
N LEU A 436 7.12 -35.72 1.65
CA LEU A 436 6.20 -34.59 1.82
C LEU A 436 4.79 -34.90 1.31
N VAL A 437 4.68 -35.56 0.14
CA VAL A 437 3.40 -35.91 -0.47
C VAL A 437 2.59 -36.83 0.44
N ASP A 438 3.24 -37.83 1.03
CA ASP A 438 2.58 -38.80 1.89
C ASP A 438 2.19 -38.15 3.24
N GLN A 439 3.03 -37.27 3.78
CA GLN A 439 2.70 -36.47 4.97
C GLN A 439 1.50 -35.52 4.76
N ILE A 440 1.40 -34.89 3.58
CA ILE A 440 0.25 -34.04 3.22
C ILE A 440 -1.02 -34.87 3.15
N MET A 441 -0.96 -36.03 2.49
CA MET A 441 -2.10 -36.95 2.38
C MET A 441 -2.58 -37.40 3.75
N ASP A 442 -1.66 -37.83 4.63
CA ASP A 442 -1.99 -38.23 6.00
C ASP A 442 -2.57 -37.08 6.83
N ALA A 443 -2.06 -35.85 6.67
CA ALA A 443 -2.58 -34.68 7.36
C ALA A 443 -3.97 -34.29 6.86
N CYS A 444 -4.23 -34.38 5.55
CA CYS A 444 -5.56 -34.19 4.96
C CYS A 444 -6.56 -35.22 5.51
N VAL A 445 -6.18 -36.49 5.60
CA VAL A 445 -7.01 -37.56 6.18
C VAL A 445 -7.31 -37.29 7.65
N ARG A 446 -6.30 -36.98 8.46
CA ARG A 446 -6.50 -36.67 9.90
C ARG A 446 -7.42 -35.47 10.11
N ASN A 447 -7.31 -34.42 9.30
CA ASN A 447 -8.19 -33.26 9.42
C ASN A 447 -9.63 -33.53 8.98
N LEU A 448 -9.80 -34.37 7.96
CA LEU A 448 -11.10 -34.87 7.57
C LEU A 448 -11.77 -35.64 8.71
N GLU A 449 -11.05 -36.55 9.33
CA GLU A 449 -11.54 -37.30 10.50
C GLU A 449 -11.90 -36.38 11.67
N ALA A 450 -11.07 -35.35 11.94
CA ALA A 450 -11.31 -34.38 12.98
C ALA A 450 -12.49 -33.44 12.67
N SER A 451 -12.67 -33.04 11.41
CA SER A 451 -13.75 -32.14 10.98
C SER A 451 -15.10 -32.86 10.85
N GLN A 452 -15.11 -34.16 10.58
CA GLN A 452 -16.32 -34.98 10.45
C GLN A 452 -16.88 -35.47 11.80
N LYS A 453 -16.12 -35.37 12.90
CA LYS A 453 -16.57 -35.72 14.26
C LYS A 453 -16.72 -34.46 15.14
N PRO A 454 -17.76 -33.61 14.95
CA PRO A 454 -18.11 -32.65 15.99
C PRO A 454 -18.50 -33.41 17.26
N ASP A 455 -18.13 -32.87 18.42
CA ASP A 455 -18.42 -33.48 19.73
C ASP A 455 -19.91 -33.83 19.85
N PRO A 456 -20.28 -35.13 19.87
CA PRO A 456 -21.68 -35.55 19.95
C PRO A 456 -22.35 -35.08 21.24
N GLY A 457 -21.58 -34.80 22.30
CA GLY A 457 -22.08 -34.24 23.54
C GLY A 457 -22.64 -32.83 23.37
N ARG A 458 -21.93 -31.96 22.64
CA ARG A 458 -22.32 -30.57 22.42
C ARG A 458 -23.54 -30.42 21.52
N GLU A 459 -23.66 -31.24 20.47
CA GLU A 459 -24.86 -31.24 19.62
C GLU A 459 -26.11 -31.68 20.41
N ASN A 460 -25.98 -32.75 21.21
CA ASN A 460 -27.09 -33.23 22.03
C ASN A 460 -27.50 -32.19 23.09
N GLN A 461 -26.53 -31.49 23.69
CA GLN A 461 -26.78 -30.41 24.64
C GLN A 461 -27.54 -29.24 23.99
N LEU A 462 -27.12 -28.79 22.79
CA LEU A 462 -27.80 -27.71 22.06
C LEU A 462 -29.21 -28.11 21.61
N ARG A 463 -29.43 -29.37 21.17
CA ARG A 463 -30.77 -29.89 20.86
C ARG A 463 -31.68 -29.92 22.08
N ALA A 464 -31.17 -30.33 23.24
CA ALA A 464 -31.92 -30.31 24.49
C ALA A 464 -32.27 -28.87 24.92
N GLN A 465 -31.37 -27.90 24.68
CA GLN A 465 -31.62 -26.49 24.93
C GLN A 465 -32.68 -25.90 24.01
N ASP A 466 -32.66 -26.18 22.70
CA ASP A 466 -33.70 -25.72 21.75
C ASP A 466 -35.09 -26.24 22.15
N GLU A 467 -35.21 -27.53 22.49
CA GLU A 467 -36.49 -28.10 22.92
C GLU A 467 -36.97 -27.53 24.25
N LYS A 468 -36.07 -27.24 25.19
CA LYS A 468 -36.44 -26.56 26.45
C LYS A 468 -36.97 -25.14 26.18
N LEU A 469 -36.26 -24.35 25.38
CA LEU A 469 -36.67 -22.99 25.02
C LEU A 469 -38.00 -22.96 24.26
N LYS A 470 -38.20 -23.90 23.34
CA LYS A 470 -39.46 -24.09 22.61
C LYS A 470 -40.64 -24.34 23.55
N ARG A 471 -40.49 -25.23 24.53
CA ARG A 471 -41.53 -25.49 25.56
C ARG A 471 -41.81 -24.27 26.43
N SER A 472 -40.77 -23.53 26.83
CA SER A 472 -40.92 -22.30 27.62
C SER A 472 -41.63 -21.19 26.85
N ILE A 473 -41.36 -21.03 25.55
CA ILE A 473 -42.07 -20.10 24.68
C ILE A 473 -43.55 -20.48 24.56
N GLU A 474 -43.85 -21.75 24.32
CA GLU A 474 -45.22 -22.24 24.18
C GLU A 474 -46.02 -22.09 25.48
N PHE A 475 -45.40 -22.37 26.63
CA PHE A 475 -46.01 -22.16 27.94
C PHE A 475 -46.33 -20.67 28.19
N SER A 476 -45.39 -19.78 27.89
CA SER A 476 -45.57 -18.33 28.08
C SER A 476 -46.64 -17.77 27.15
N LEU A 477 -46.78 -18.30 25.92
CA LEU A 477 -47.84 -17.90 24.98
C LEU A 477 -49.24 -18.40 25.37
N ARG A 478 -49.34 -19.52 26.10
CA ARG A 478 -50.61 -20.05 26.61
C ARG A 478 -51.07 -19.35 27.88
N ASN A 479 -50.15 -18.73 28.62
CA ASN A 479 -50.40 -18.02 29.88
C ASN A 479 -50.12 -16.52 29.72
N LEU A 480 -50.89 -15.87 28.84
CA LEU A 480 -50.93 -14.40 28.76
C LEU A 480 -51.73 -13.95 29.99
N GLY A 481 -51.10 -13.31 30.97
CA GLY A 481 -51.74 -12.90 32.23
C GLY A 481 -53.03 -12.09 32.04
N GLU A 482 -53.83 -11.98 33.10
CA GLU A 482 -55.18 -11.40 33.03
C GLU A 482 -55.18 -9.87 32.85
N SER A 483 -54.07 -9.19 33.12
CA SER A 483 -53.93 -7.73 32.96
C SER A 483 -53.18 -7.32 31.68
N GLU A 484 -53.44 -6.10 31.20
CA GLU A 484 -52.78 -5.54 30.02
C GLU A 484 -51.25 -5.39 30.23
N GLU A 485 -50.83 -5.11 31.47
CA GLU A 485 -49.42 -5.00 31.86
C GLU A 485 -48.74 -6.39 31.84
N ASP A 486 -49.41 -7.43 32.35
CA ASP A 486 -48.90 -8.80 32.33
C ASP A 486 -48.78 -9.35 30.90
N ALA A 487 -49.72 -9.00 30.02
CA ALA A 487 -49.67 -9.36 28.61
C ALA A 487 -48.46 -8.72 27.90
N GLN A 488 -48.13 -7.46 28.20
CA GLN A 488 -46.95 -6.78 27.66
C GLN A 488 -45.65 -7.39 28.18
N HIS A 489 -45.57 -7.66 29.49
CA HIS A 489 -44.41 -8.34 30.09
C HIS A 489 -44.17 -9.73 29.49
N THR A 490 -45.25 -10.49 29.29
CA THR A 490 -45.20 -11.83 28.68
C THR A 490 -44.73 -11.76 27.23
N GLN A 491 -45.18 -10.76 26.45
CA GLN A 491 -44.71 -10.55 25.07
C GLN A 491 -43.22 -10.19 25.00
N MET A 492 -42.73 -9.35 25.92
CA MET A 492 -41.29 -9.03 26.01
C MET A 492 -40.46 -10.27 26.35
N PHE A 493 -40.89 -11.05 27.34
CA PHE A 493 -40.21 -12.28 27.74
C PHE A 493 -40.18 -13.34 26.63
N VAL A 494 -41.30 -13.50 25.90
CA VAL A 494 -41.37 -14.39 24.73
C VAL A 494 -40.43 -13.93 23.61
N SER A 495 -40.27 -12.61 23.41
CA SER A 495 -39.32 -12.07 22.44
C SER A 495 -37.87 -12.42 22.78
N GLU A 496 -37.50 -12.31 24.06
CA GLU A 496 -36.17 -12.68 24.55
C GLU A 496 -35.89 -14.18 24.37
N LEU A 497 -36.83 -15.05 24.76
CA LEU A 497 -36.71 -16.49 24.58
C LEU A 497 -36.62 -16.89 23.10
N ARG A 498 -37.34 -16.21 22.20
CA ARG A 498 -37.23 -16.41 20.75
C ARG A 498 -35.85 -16.02 20.24
N ALA A 499 -35.30 -14.90 20.69
CA ALA A 499 -33.96 -14.47 20.31
C ALA A 499 -32.88 -15.46 20.78
N GLU A 500 -33.00 -16.00 22.00
CA GLU A 500 -32.10 -17.02 22.52
C GLU A 500 -32.21 -18.35 21.75
N ARG A 501 -33.44 -18.77 21.44
CA ARG A 501 -33.70 -19.96 20.62
C ARG A 501 -33.11 -19.85 19.21
N THR A 502 -33.24 -18.70 18.56
CA THR A 502 -32.64 -18.46 17.23
C THR A 502 -31.11 -18.61 17.27
N LYS A 503 -30.45 -18.14 18.35
CA LYS A 503 -28.99 -18.33 18.51
C LYS A 503 -28.61 -19.80 18.60
N VAL A 504 -29.34 -20.58 19.40
CA VAL A 504 -29.11 -22.04 19.54
C VAL A 504 -29.37 -22.77 18.21
N GLN A 505 -30.40 -22.40 17.47
CA GLN A 505 -30.71 -22.96 16.15
C GLN A 505 -29.62 -22.67 15.12
N LEU A 506 -29.08 -21.45 15.09
CA LEU A 506 -27.96 -21.10 14.23
C LEU A 506 -26.70 -21.91 14.55
N GLU A 507 -26.44 -22.20 15.82
CA GLU A 507 -25.30 -23.03 16.23
C GLU A 507 -25.50 -24.50 15.82
N LEU A 508 -26.74 -25.03 15.91
CA LEU A 508 -27.10 -26.36 15.39
C LEU A 508 -27.00 -26.44 13.86
N GLU A 509 -27.42 -25.41 13.13
CA GLU A 509 -27.31 -25.32 11.67
C GLU A 509 -25.84 -25.25 11.23
N ARG A 510 -24.99 -24.51 11.96
CA ARG A 510 -23.54 -24.50 11.72
C ARG A 510 -22.91 -25.88 11.90
N LEU A 511 -23.24 -26.60 12.97
CA LEU A 511 -22.76 -27.96 13.20
C LEU A 511 -23.26 -28.93 12.12
N ALA A 512 -24.52 -28.79 11.67
CA ALA A 512 -25.08 -29.59 10.59
C ALA A 512 -24.45 -29.27 9.23
N ALA A 513 -24.14 -28.01 8.95
CA ALA A 513 -23.43 -27.58 7.75
C ALA A 513 -21.98 -28.09 7.73
N ALA A 514 -21.29 -28.10 8.88
CA ALA A 514 -19.97 -28.70 9.03
C ALA A 514 -19.98 -30.21 8.72
N LYS A 515 -21.01 -30.95 9.18
CA LYS A 515 -21.20 -32.39 8.85
C LYS A 515 -21.48 -32.65 7.36
N LYS A 516 -22.18 -31.73 6.68
CA LYS A 516 -22.54 -31.86 5.25
C LYS A 516 -21.41 -31.47 4.30
N ARG A 517 -20.32 -30.87 4.80
CA ARG A 517 -19.19 -30.46 3.97
C ARG A 517 -18.40 -31.71 3.55
N VAL A 518 -18.73 -32.24 2.37
CA VAL A 518 -17.94 -33.29 1.72
C VAL A 518 -16.66 -32.65 1.22
N ILE A 519 -15.60 -32.69 2.03
CA ILE A 519 -14.24 -32.38 1.56
C ILE A 519 -13.80 -33.62 0.76
N SER A 520 -13.63 -33.49 -0.55
CA SER A 520 -13.05 -34.54 -1.37
C SER A 520 -11.57 -34.69 -1.02
N LEU A 521 -11.14 -35.91 -0.68
CA LEU A 521 -9.72 -36.21 -0.52
C LEU A 521 -9.01 -35.92 -1.85
N PRO A 522 -8.01 -35.03 -1.88
CA PRO A 522 -7.21 -34.81 -3.07
C PRO A 522 -6.47 -36.10 -3.42
N THR A 523 -6.31 -36.37 -4.71
CA THR A 523 -5.51 -37.52 -5.17
C THR A 523 -4.02 -37.21 -5.03
N ARG A 524 -3.18 -38.25 -5.02
CA ARG A 524 -1.71 -38.07 -5.01
C ARG A 524 -1.23 -37.22 -6.18
N THR A 525 -1.89 -37.35 -7.34
CA THR A 525 -1.62 -36.56 -8.54
C THR A 525 -1.91 -35.08 -8.32
N ASP A 526 -3.05 -34.74 -7.70
CA ASP A 526 -3.43 -33.34 -7.42
C ASP A 526 -2.42 -32.64 -6.50
N VAL A 527 -1.90 -33.36 -5.50
CA VAL A 527 -0.87 -32.85 -4.59
C VAL A 527 0.44 -32.58 -5.33
N VAL A 528 0.86 -33.48 -6.23
CA VAL A 528 2.07 -33.30 -7.03
C VAL A 528 1.94 -32.13 -8.01
N GLU A 529 0.82 -32.01 -8.71
CA GLU A 529 0.56 -30.88 -9.61
C GLU A 529 0.57 -29.53 -8.86
N MET A 530 -0.02 -29.49 -7.66
CA MET A 530 0.00 -28.29 -6.82
C MET A 530 1.43 -27.93 -6.37
N LEU A 531 2.25 -28.90 -5.97
CA LEU A 531 3.64 -28.66 -5.58
C LEU A 531 4.46 -28.14 -6.77
N GLN A 532 4.23 -28.67 -7.98
CA GLN A 532 4.86 -28.19 -9.21
C GLN A 532 4.42 -26.77 -9.58
N GLU A 533 3.14 -26.42 -9.39
CA GLU A 533 2.64 -25.06 -9.56
C GLU A 533 3.34 -24.09 -8.61
N LEU A 534 3.45 -24.46 -7.33
CA LEU A 534 4.11 -23.65 -6.30
C LEU A 534 5.61 -23.46 -6.58
N ASP A 535 6.34 -24.52 -6.97
CA ASP A 535 7.74 -24.44 -7.38
C ASP A 535 7.89 -23.48 -8.57
N ARG A 536 7.04 -23.60 -9.60
CA ARG A 536 7.07 -22.71 -10.77
C ARG A 536 6.89 -21.25 -10.38
N VAL A 537 5.88 -20.93 -9.55
CA VAL A 537 5.60 -19.56 -9.10
C VAL A 537 6.77 -18.98 -8.31
N LEU A 538 7.38 -19.75 -7.40
CA LEU A 538 8.53 -19.31 -6.62
C LEU A 538 9.77 -19.09 -7.48
N HIS A 539 10.01 -19.96 -8.46
CA HIS A 539 11.15 -19.87 -9.35
C HIS A 539 11.04 -18.68 -10.32
N GLN A 540 9.85 -18.43 -10.86
CA GLN A 540 9.55 -17.28 -11.71
C GLN A 540 9.68 -15.98 -10.92
N ALA A 541 9.08 -15.92 -9.72
CA ALA A 541 9.23 -14.77 -8.84
C ALA A 541 10.70 -14.46 -8.56
N GLY A 542 11.53 -15.46 -8.22
CA GLY A 542 12.94 -15.28 -7.85
C GLY A 542 13.87 -14.76 -8.95
N THR A 543 13.46 -14.81 -10.23
CA THR A 543 14.33 -14.47 -11.38
C THR A 543 13.86 -13.22 -12.13
N ASN A 544 12.63 -13.19 -12.63
CA ASN A 544 12.04 -12.00 -13.27
C ASN A 544 10.51 -12.10 -13.34
N GLY A 545 9.87 -12.26 -12.18
CA GLY A 545 8.44 -12.53 -12.11
C GLY A 545 7.56 -11.31 -12.34
N SER A 546 6.36 -11.53 -12.89
CA SER A 546 5.32 -10.51 -12.98
C SER A 546 4.89 -9.99 -11.60
N VAL A 547 4.23 -8.83 -11.54
CA VAL A 547 3.72 -8.26 -10.27
C VAL A 547 2.75 -9.22 -9.56
N GLU A 548 2.03 -10.02 -10.34
CA GLU A 548 1.08 -11.03 -9.86
C GLU A 548 1.79 -12.23 -9.26
N GLU A 549 2.77 -12.79 -9.97
CA GLU A 549 3.63 -13.90 -9.49
C GLU A 549 4.38 -13.50 -8.21
N CYS A 550 4.94 -12.29 -8.14
CA CYS A 550 5.59 -11.78 -6.95
C CYS A 550 4.62 -11.63 -5.76
N SER A 551 3.34 -11.33 -6.03
CA SER A 551 2.32 -11.21 -4.99
C SER A 551 1.89 -12.58 -4.46
N LEU A 552 1.76 -13.57 -5.35
CA LEU A 552 1.44 -14.95 -4.99
C LEU A 552 2.60 -15.60 -4.23
N ALA A 553 3.83 -15.47 -4.74
CA ALA A 553 5.05 -15.95 -4.09
C ALA A 553 5.22 -15.35 -2.69
N ARG A 554 4.87 -14.08 -2.49
CA ARG A 554 4.86 -13.48 -1.14
C ARG A 554 3.88 -14.19 -0.22
N LEU A 555 2.64 -14.43 -0.65
CA LEU A 555 1.63 -15.09 0.18
C LEU A 555 2.11 -16.47 0.64
N ILE A 556 2.72 -17.21 -0.31
CA ILE A 556 3.32 -18.52 -0.07
C ILE A 556 4.44 -18.41 0.98
N ILE A 557 5.40 -17.51 0.77
CA ILE A 557 6.54 -17.33 1.68
C ILE A 557 6.09 -16.85 3.07
N GLU A 558 5.15 -15.91 3.14
CA GLU A 558 4.60 -15.39 4.40
C GLU A 558 3.93 -16.51 5.21
N ARG A 559 3.17 -17.41 4.56
CA ARG A 559 2.55 -18.55 5.24
C ARG A 559 3.57 -19.62 5.63
N ILE A 560 4.49 -20.00 4.73
CA ILE A 560 5.52 -21.01 4.99
C ILE A 560 6.45 -20.60 6.14
N THR A 561 6.79 -19.32 6.23
CA THR A 561 7.68 -18.77 7.27
C THR A 561 6.93 -18.33 8.52
N GLY A 562 5.59 -18.46 8.56
CA GLY A 562 4.76 -17.92 9.64
C GLY A 562 4.86 -16.38 9.80
N GLY A 563 5.28 -15.68 8.75
CA GLY A 563 5.45 -14.23 8.72
C GLY A 563 6.75 -13.72 9.34
N ARG A 564 7.66 -14.60 9.78
CA ARG A 564 8.88 -14.23 10.51
C ARG A 564 10.10 -15.06 10.10
N ILE A 565 11.10 -14.38 9.55
CA ILE A 565 12.44 -14.89 9.29
C ILE A 565 13.42 -14.16 10.22
N SER A 566 13.97 -14.85 11.21
CA SER A 566 14.92 -14.29 12.17
C SER A 566 16.32 -14.22 11.54
N LEU A 567 16.93 -13.05 11.53
CA LEU A 567 18.25 -12.83 10.94
C LEU A 567 19.35 -12.76 12.01
N HIS A 568 20.36 -13.59 11.85
CA HIS A 568 21.54 -13.65 12.71
C HIS A 568 22.78 -13.21 11.92
N GLN A 569 23.65 -12.42 12.54
CA GLN A 569 24.91 -12.00 11.94
C GLN A 569 25.90 -13.15 11.92
N GLN A 570 26.61 -13.32 10.80
CA GLN A 570 27.69 -14.29 10.63
C GLN A 570 28.92 -13.62 10.00
N GLY A 571 30.09 -14.24 10.16
CA GLY A 571 31.36 -13.76 9.64
C GLY A 571 31.98 -12.60 10.45
N GLU A 572 33.09 -12.06 9.93
CA GLU A 572 33.87 -11.01 10.59
C GLU A 572 33.35 -9.61 10.23
N GLN A 573 33.52 -8.65 11.14
CA GLN A 573 33.24 -7.22 10.90
C GLN A 573 34.34 -6.58 10.05
N GLN A 574 34.50 -7.09 8.83
CA GLN A 574 35.41 -6.57 7.81
C GLN A 574 34.67 -6.48 6.46
N PRO A 575 35.10 -5.59 5.55
CA PRO A 575 34.51 -5.47 4.23
C PRO A 575 34.45 -6.82 3.51
N HIS A 576 33.25 -7.18 3.03
CA HIS A 576 32.96 -8.44 2.31
C HIS A 576 33.15 -9.74 3.10
N ARG A 577 33.31 -9.70 4.44
CA ARG A 577 33.51 -10.90 5.28
C ARG A 577 32.32 -11.25 6.19
N GLY A 578 31.33 -10.36 6.33
CA GLY A 578 30.12 -10.62 7.12
C GLY A 578 28.87 -10.78 6.26
N TRP A 579 28.00 -11.71 6.64
CA TRP A 579 26.68 -11.94 6.00
C TRP A 579 25.58 -12.16 7.05
N LEU A 580 24.32 -12.12 6.61
CA LEU A 580 23.18 -12.44 7.46
C LEU A 580 22.69 -13.85 7.15
N GLN A 581 22.37 -14.61 8.20
CA GLN A 581 21.78 -15.93 8.11
C GLN A 581 20.32 -15.85 8.59
N GLY A 582 19.37 -16.20 7.73
CA GLY A 582 17.95 -16.30 8.06
C GLY A 582 17.60 -17.66 8.64
N ARG A 583 16.77 -17.65 9.68
CA ARG A 583 16.25 -18.85 10.34
C ARG A 583 14.74 -18.74 10.51
N PHE A 584 14.00 -19.79 10.18
CA PHE A 584 12.55 -19.88 10.40
C PHE A 584 12.10 -21.33 10.52
N GLN A 585 10.93 -21.53 11.12
CA GLN A 585 10.28 -22.85 11.21
C GLN A 585 9.40 -23.07 9.98
N LEU A 586 9.54 -24.23 9.35
CA LEU A 586 8.80 -24.55 8.13
C LEU A 586 7.34 -24.92 8.44
N ARG A 587 6.38 -24.13 7.94
CA ARG A 587 4.92 -24.39 8.09
C ARG A 587 4.27 -24.82 6.78
N LEU A 588 4.88 -25.80 6.12
CA LEU A 588 4.48 -26.19 4.78
C LEU A 588 3.17 -27.00 4.75
N LEU A 589 2.98 -27.92 5.70
CA LEU A 589 1.75 -28.74 5.76
C LEU A 589 0.51 -27.90 6.03
N ASP A 590 0.56 -26.92 6.93
CA ASP A 590 -0.57 -26.06 7.25
C ASP A 590 -1.10 -25.32 6.01
N LEU A 591 -0.19 -24.77 5.19
CA LEU A 591 -0.56 -24.06 3.95
C LEU A 591 -1.20 -25.01 2.93
N LEU A 592 -0.63 -26.20 2.74
CA LEU A 592 -1.08 -27.13 1.71
C LEU A 592 -2.41 -27.76 2.09
N VAL A 593 -2.60 -28.11 3.36
CA VAL A 593 -3.86 -28.67 3.83
C VAL A 593 -4.97 -27.62 3.82
N GLU A 594 -4.71 -26.38 4.22
CA GLU A 594 -5.69 -25.29 4.11
C GLU A 594 -6.09 -25.05 2.64
N ARG A 595 -5.13 -25.04 1.71
CA ARG A 595 -5.40 -24.81 0.27
C ARG A 595 -6.17 -25.96 -0.36
N LEU A 596 -5.92 -27.20 0.06
CA LEU A 596 -6.57 -28.40 -0.48
C LEU A 596 -7.94 -28.70 0.15
N THR A 597 -8.13 -28.40 1.43
CA THR A 597 -9.33 -28.80 2.19
C THR A 597 -10.19 -27.62 2.64
N GLY A 598 -9.67 -26.39 2.60
CA GLY A 598 -10.35 -25.20 3.13
C GLY A 598 -10.47 -25.17 4.66
N ALA A 599 -9.86 -26.13 5.37
CA ALA A 599 -9.87 -26.23 6.82
C ALA A 599 -8.53 -25.75 7.39
N THR A 600 -8.59 -24.92 8.44
CA THR A 600 -7.41 -24.48 9.18
C THR A 600 -6.95 -25.60 10.11
N THR A 601 -5.72 -26.06 9.94
CA THR A 601 -5.06 -26.95 10.91
C THR A 601 -4.79 -26.20 12.21
N GLY A 602 -5.02 -26.86 13.34
CA GLY A 602 -4.34 -26.49 14.57
C GLY A 602 -2.85 -26.80 14.38
N SER A 603 -2.05 -25.75 14.13
CA SER A 603 -0.58 -25.71 14.00
C SER A 603 0.10 -27.04 14.34
N VAL A 604 0.30 -27.91 13.35
CA VAL A 604 1.15 -29.08 13.55
C VAL A 604 2.58 -28.56 13.52
N ASP A 605 3.18 -28.52 14.71
CA ASP A 605 4.49 -27.91 14.97
C ASP A 605 5.60 -28.72 14.30
N HIS A 606 5.88 -28.46 13.02
CA HIS A 606 7.05 -29.01 12.35
C HIS A 606 8.30 -28.33 12.88
N LYS A 607 9.00 -29.03 13.78
CA LYS A 607 10.26 -28.59 14.41
C LYS A 607 11.47 -28.56 13.47
N HIS A 608 11.28 -28.41 12.16
CA HIS A 608 12.40 -28.36 11.22
C HIS A 608 12.78 -26.89 10.98
N GLU A 609 13.85 -26.46 11.65
CA GLU A 609 14.42 -25.13 11.46
C GLU A 609 15.15 -25.08 10.12
N ILE A 610 14.69 -24.18 9.24
CA ILE A 610 15.34 -23.91 7.96
C ILE A 610 16.32 -22.75 8.14
N VAL A 611 17.52 -22.96 7.59
CA VAL A 611 18.61 -21.98 7.61
C VAL A 611 18.92 -21.53 6.18
N ILE A 612 19.02 -20.22 5.98
CA ILE A 612 19.39 -19.58 4.72
C ILE A 612 20.57 -18.65 4.96
N ASP A 613 21.72 -18.97 4.37
CA ASP A 613 22.86 -18.04 4.35
C ASP A 613 22.69 -17.05 3.19
N TYR A 614 22.43 -15.78 3.50
CA TYR A 614 22.30 -14.72 2.50
C TYR A 614 23.67 -14.21 2.03
N ARG A 615 24.43 -15.09 1.40
CA ARG A 615 25.75 -14.82 0.83
C ARG A 615 25.74 -15.24 -0.63
N ARG A 616 26.08 -14.33 -1.55
CA ARG A 616 26.36 -14.73 -2.94
C ARG A 616 27.58 -15.66 -2.91
N PRO A 617 27.51 -16.86 -3.52
CA PRO A 617 28.71 -17.63 -3.77
C PRO A 617 29.69 -16.72 -4.51
N ASP A 618 30.90 -16.53 -3.98
CA ASP A 618 31.87 -15.71 -4.69
C ASP A 618 32.20 -16.43 -6.00
N PRO A 619 31.99 -15.79 -7.18
CA PRO A 619 32.29 -16.42 -8.46
C PRO A 619 33.74 -16.93 -8.52
N ASN A 620 34.63 -16.30 -7.76
CA ASN A 620 36.04 -16.65 -7.72
C ASN A 620 36.38 -17.72 -6.68
N GLU A 621 35.46 -18.16 -5.83
CA GLU A 621 35.71 -19.18 -4.79
C GLU A 621 36.03 -20.51 -5.46
N LYS A 622 35.16 -20.99 -6.37
CA LYS A 622 35.41 -22.18 -7.20
C LYS A 622 36.67 -22.05 -8.04
N ASP A 623 36.84 -20.92 -8.75
CA ASP A 623 38.03 -20.66 -9.56
C ASP A 623 39.31 -20.65 -8.72
N SER A 624 39.24 -20.19 -7.47
CA SER A 624 40.37 -20.14 -6.54
C SER A 624 40.77 -21.52 -6.03
N GLU A 625 39.80 -22.40 -5.76
CA GLU A 625 40.06 -23.79 -5.37
C GLU A 625 40.69 -24.57 -6.51
N VAL A 626 40.16 -24.43 -7.74
CA VAL A 626 40.73 -25.05 -8.93
C VAL A 626 42.14 -24.49 -9.20
N ALA A 627 42.33 -23.17 -9.11
CA ALA A 627 43.65 -22.56 -9.25
C ALA A 627 44.64 -23.07 -8.20
N TRP A 628 44.20 -23.30 -6.97
CA TRP A 628 45.00 -23.81 -5.87
C TRP A 628 45.41 -25.27 -6.06
N ALA A 629 44.48 -26.13 -6.46
CA ALA A 629 44.76 -27.53 -6.76
C ALA A 629 45.82 -27.66 -7.88
N LEU A 630 45.63 -26.93 -8.98
CA LEU A 630 46.60 -26.90 -10.07
C LEU A 630 47.95 -26.28 -9.66
N TYR A 631 47.94 -25.35 -8.70
CA TYR A 631 49.17 -24.77 -8.13
C TYR A 631 49.96 -25.79 -7.31
N GLN A 632 49.28 -26.62 -6.51
CA GLN A 632 49.87 -27.70 -5.71
C GLN A 632 50.37 -28.87 -6.58
N GLU A 633 49.68 -29.16 -7.69
CA GLU A 633 50.14 -30.10 -8.73
C GLU A 633 51.42 -29.65 -9.46
N GLY A 634 51.96 -28.46 -9.14
CA GLY A 634 53.17 -27.94 -9.75
C GLY A 634 52.96 -27.34 -11.14
N LYS A 635 51.72 -27.02 -11.55
CA LYS A 635 51.48 -26.36 -12.84
C LYS A 635 51.91 -24.89 -12.79
N MET A 636 52.40 -24.39 -13.93
CA MET A 636 52.80 -23.00 -14.06
C MET A 636 51.57 -22.09 -14.04
N ASN A 637 51.69 -20.88 -13.46
CA ASN A 637 50.59 -19.90 -13.45
C ASN A 637 50.05 -19.58 -14.86
N ALA A 638 50.91 -19.71 -15.89
CA ALA A 638 50.51 -19.53 -17.28
C ALA A 638 49.67 -20.69 -17.85
N GLU A 639 49.87 -21.90 -17.34
CA GLU A 639 49.08 -23.08 -17.68
C GLU A 639 47.74 -23.08 -16.94
N ILE A 640 47.76 -22.70 -15.66
CA ILE A 640 46.55 -22.47 -14.84
C ILE A 640 45.67 -21.40 -15.50
N ALA A 641 46.29 -20.33 -16.01
CA ALA A 641 45.59 -19.26 -16.73
C ALA A 641 44.88 -19.77 -18.00
N LYS A 642 45.53 -20.68 -18.74
CA LYS A 642 44.94 -21.31 -19.92
C LYS A 642 43.78 -22.25 -19.54
N ASN A 643 43.93 -23.03 -18.48
CA ASN A 643 42.89 -23.94 -17.99
C ASN A 643 41.64 -23.21 -17.50
N LEU A 644 41.82 -22.07 -16.82
CA LEU A 644 40.72 -21.26 -16.29
C LEU A 644 40.20 -20.19 -17.27
N GLY A 645 40.74 -20.13 -18.51
CA GLY A 645 40.36 -19.11 -19.49
C GLY A 645 40.56 -17.68 -19.01
N CYS A 646 41.56 -17.41 -18.17
CA CYS A 646 41.76 -16.12 -17.52
C CYS A 646 43.20 -15.60 -17.62
N SER A 647 43.45 -14.36 -17.18
CA SER A 647 44.79 -13.76 -17.24
C SER A 647 45.73 -14.31 -16.14
N ARG A 648 47.05 -14.34 -16.41
CA ARG A 648 48.07 -14.77 -15.42
C ARG A 648 48.03 -13.94 -14.14
N GLY A 649 47.71 -12.65 -14.25
CA GLY A 649 47.54 -11.77 -13.10
C GLY A 649 46.31 -12.13 -12.25
N ARG A 650 45.22 -12.59 -12.87
CA ARG A 650 44.03 -13.09 -12.16
C ARG A 650 44.35 -14.40 -11.42
N VAL A 651 45.07 -15.32 -12.05
CA VAL A 651 45.53 -16.56 -11.40
C VAL A 651 46.35 -16.30 -10.14
N GLY A 652 47.30 -15.35 -10.19
CA GLY A 652 48.08 -14.98 -8.99
C GLY A 652 47.21 -14.48 -7.83
N LYS A 653 46.14 -13.72 -8.13
CA LYS A 653 45.16 -13.27 -7.13
C LYS A 653 44.32 -14.43 -6.60
N LEU A 654 43.89 -15.36 -7.46
CA LEU A 654 43.13 -16.55 -7.09
C LEU A 654 43.93 -17.47 -6.15
N ILE A 655 45.20 -17.74 -6.46
CA ILE A 655 46.10 -18.54 -5.62
C ILE A 655 46.31 -17.86 -4.27
N LYS A 656 46.61 -16.55 -4.27
CA LYS A 656 46.78 -15.80 -3.01
C LYS A 656 45.52 -15.84 -2.14
N ARG A 657 44.35 -15.65 -2.74
CA ARG A 657 43.06 -15.75 -2.06
C ARG A 657 42.83 -17.14 -1.45
N ALA A 658 43.14 -18.19 -2.22
CA ALA A 658 43.01 -19.57 -1.76
C ALA A 658 43.98 -19.92 -0.62
N ALA A 659 45.19 -19.34 -0.62
CA ALA A 659 46.18 -19.48 0.44
C ALA A 659 45.73 -18.72 1.71
N ASP A 660 45.33 -17.45 1.56
CA ASP A 660 44.84 -16.60 2.64
C ASP A 660 43.62 -17.24 3.33
N ALA A 661 42.70 -17.84 2.55
CA ALA A 661 41.53 -18.55 3.07
C ALA A 661 41.88 -19.82 3.87
N ARG A 662 43.06 -20.41 3.64
CA ARG A 662 43.56 -21.62 4.32
C ARG A 662 44.61 -21.32 5.40
N GLY A 663 44.99 -20.04 5.58
CA GLY A 663 46.07 -19.64 6.48
C GLY A 663 47.47 -20.03 5.99
N GLU A 664 47.61 -20.32 4.69
CA GLU A 664 48.87 -20.71 4.07
C GLU A 664 49.56 -19.53 3.39
N THR A 665 50.89 -19.56 3.32
CA THR A 665 51.67 -18.54 2.62
C THR A 665 52.00 -18.99 1.20
N VAL A 666 51.72 -18.15 0.20
CA VAL A 666 52.13 -18.40 -1.19
C VAL A 666 53.66 -18.25 -1.31
N GLU A 667 54.34 -19.27 -1.84
CA GLU A 667 55.77 -19.18 -2.13
C GLU A 667 56.09 -18.08 -3.15
N ASP A 668 57.22 -17.38 -2.98
CA ASP A 668 57.71 -16.41 -3.96
C ASP A 668 57.84 -17.04 -5.36
N GLY A 669 57.33 -16.35 -6.38
CA GLY A 669 57.25 -16.85 -7.74
C GLY A 669 58.61 -17.18 -8.36
N ARG A 670 59.69 -16.53 -7.90
CA ARG A 670 61.07 -16.83 -8.35
C ARG A 670 61.57 -18.15 -7.76
N THR A 671 61.34 -18.35 -6.47
CA THR A 671 61.71 -19.56 -5.72
C THR A 671 60.88 -20.76 -6.17
N ARG A 672 59.59 -20.58 -6.45
CA ARG A 672 58.76 -21.65 -7.01
C ARG A 672 59.21 -22.05 -8.41
N ARG A 673 59.53 -21.08 -9.28
CA ARG A 673 59.94 -21.34 -10.67
C ARG A 673 61.23 -22.16 -10.78
N SER A 674 62.14 -22.07 -9.80
CA SER A 674 63.36 -22.88 -9.80
C SER A 674 63.08 -24.36 -9.49
N LYS A 675 62.07 -24.65 -8.66
CA LYS A 675 61.63 -26.00 -8.26
C LYS A 675 60.76 -26.72 -9.30
N LEU A 676 60.15 -26.00 -10.24
CA LEU A 676 59.30 -26.61 -11.27
C LEU A 676 60.12 -27.42 -12.28
N SER A 677 59.65 -28.64 -12.58
CA SER A 677 60.24 -29.54 -13.57
C SER A 677 60.14 -28.98 -15.00
N LYS A 678 59.05 -28.26 -15.30
CA LYS A 678 58.83 -27.55 -16.57
C LYS A 678 58.93 -26.05 -16.33
N LYS A 679 59.85 -25.36 -17.01
CA LYS A 679 60.14 -23.91 -16.81
C LYS A 679 59.62 -22.98 -17.91
N HIS A 680 59.16 -23.57 -19.02
CA HIS A 680 58.62 -22.89 -20.18
C HIS A 680 57.42 -23.67 -20.75
N LEU A 681 56.41 -22.96 -21.26
CA LEU A 681 55.25 -23.56 -21.95
C LEU A 681 55.66 -24.16 -23.30
N GLU A 682 56.49 -23.41 -24.03
CA GLU A 682 57.15 -23.82 -25.26
C GLU A 682 58.67 -23.80 -25.05
N PRO A 683 59.43 -24.74 -25.65
CA PRO A 683 60.88 -24.74 -25.56
C PRO A 683 61.45 -23.40 -26.06
N PRO A 684 62.43 -22.77 -25.37
CA PRO A 684 63.08 -21.55 -25.86
C PRO A 684 63.60 -21.70 -27.29
N ILE A 685 63.62 -20.61 -28.05
CA ILE A 685 64.04 -20.58 -29.47
C ILE A 685 65.36 -21.31 -29.71
N TYR A 686 66.36 -21.16 -28.81
CA TYR A 686 67.65 -21.84 -28.94
C TYR A 686 67.57 -23.38 -28.84
N GLN A 687 66.55 -23.93 -28.16
CA GLN A 687 66.31 -25.38 -28.12
C GLN A 687 65.59 -25.85 -29.38
N GLN A 688 64.69 -25.03 -29.92
CA GLN A 688 63.92 -25.36 -31.14
C GLN A 688 64.81 -25.41 -32.38
N ILE A 689 65.74 -24.46 -32.50
CA ILE A 689 66.65 -24.37 -33.65
C ILE A 689 67.93 -25.19 -33.46
N ALA A 690 68.08 -25.93 -32.36
CA ALA A 690 69.35 -26.56 -31.96
C ALA A 690 69.92 -27.50 -33.04
N ASP A 691 69.08 -28.35 -33.63
CA ASP A 691 69.48 -29.29 -34.68
C ASP A 691 69.86 -28.58 -35.98
N GLN A 692 69.03 -27.62 -36.42
CA GLN A 692 69.29 -26.81 -37.62
C GLN A 692 70.54 -25.93 -37.46
N ALA A 693 70.73 -25.38 -36.26
CA ALA A 693 71.89 -24.58 -35.90
C ALA A 693 73.18 -25.38 -35.99
N VAL A 694 73.21 -26.63 -35.50
CA VAL A 694 74.41 -27.49 -35.58
C VAL A 694 74.64 -28.02 -37.00
N ALA A 695 73.58 -28.35 -37.75
CA ALA A 695 73.70 -28.73 -39.16
C ALA A 695 74.39 -27.61 -39.97
N LEU A 696 73.88 -26.37 -39.88
CA LEU A 696 74.50 -25.22 -40.54
C LEU A 696 75.91 -24.92 -39.98
N TRP A 697 76.14 -25.13 -38.68
CA TRP A 697 77.45 -24.91 -38.06
C TRP A 697 78.52 -25.87 -38.60
N ASN A 698 78.17 -27.11 -38.95
CA ASN A 698 79.08 -28.15 -39.41
C ASN A 698 79.22 -28.19 -40.94
N GLU A 699 78.14 -27.97 -41.69
CA GLU A 699 78.10 -28.16 -43.14
C GLU A 699 78.41 -26.88 -43.94
N SER A 700 78.19 -25.70 -43.35
CA SER A 700 78.39 -24.43 -44.05
C SER A 700 79.72 -23.75 -43.69
N ASP A 701 80.38 -23.18 -44.70
CA ASP A 701 81.57 -22.32 -44.51
C ASP A 701 81.21 -20.87 -44.10
N LEU A 702 80.01 -20.69 -43.54
CA LEU A 702 79.44 -19.38 -43.17
C LEU A 702 79.96 -18.91 -41.80
N LEU A 703 80.06 -17.59 -41.63
CA LEU A 703 80.36 -16.99 -40.34
C LEU A 703 79.18 -17.12 -39.37
N ILE A 704 79.46 -17.07 -38.07
CA ILE A 704 78.42 -17.18 -37.03
C ILE A 704 77.32 -16.13 -37.23
N ASP A 705 77.69 -14.92 -37.62
CA ASP A 705 76.73 -13.83 -37.85
C ASP A 705 75.85 -14.07 -39.10
N GLU A 706 76.35 -14.82 -40.08
CA GLU A 706 75.60 -15.18 -41.30
C GLU A 706 74.65 -16.35 -41.03
N ILE A 707 75.08 -17.35 -40.28
CA ILE A 707 74.22 -18.47 -39.82
C ILE A 707 73.10 -17.92 -38.92
N ALA A 708 73.42 -16.95 -38.06
CA ALA A 708 72.44 -16.30 -37.21
C ALA A 708 71.40 -15.52 -38.04
N ALA A 709 71.84 -14.83 -39.10
CA ALA A 709 70.95 -14.14 -40.03
C ALA A 709 70.06 -15.10 -40.84
N GLU A 710 70.59 -16.24 -41.29
CA GLU A 710 69.84 -17.26 -42.04
C GLU A 710 68.72 -17.90 -41.19
N LEU A 711 69.01 -18.16 -39.92
CA LEU A 711 68.03 -18.66 -38.96
C LEU A 711 67.14 -17.55 -38.36
N GLY A 712 67.34 -16.29 -38.74
CA GLY A 712 66.58 -15.15 -38.25
C GLY A 712 66.71 -14.88 -36.74
N VAL A 713 67.84 -15.28 -36.12
CA VAL A 713 68.07 -15.16 -34.67
C VAL A 713 69.33 -14.35 -34.35
N ASP A 714 69.42 -13.86 -33.11
CA ASP A 714 70.64 -13.20 -32.62
C ASP A 714 71.80 -14.19 -32.50
N ARG A 715 73.02 -13.71 -32.74
CA ARG A 715 74.27 -14.48 -32.64
C ARG A 715 74.41 -15.22 -31.31
N ASN A 716 73.98 -14.63 -30.20
CA ASN A 716 74.05 -15.27 -28.88
C ASN A 716 73.02 -16.39 -28.73
N VAL A 717 71.87 -16.28 -29.38
CA VAL A 717 70.84 -17.34 -29.41
C VAL A 717 71.35 -18.52 -30.21
N LEU A 718 71.99 -18.28 -31.36
CA LEU A 718 72.68 -19.32 -32.14
C LEU A 718 73.78 -20.01 -31.33
N THR A 719 74.64 -19.23 -30.66
CA THR A 719 75.73 -19.78 -29.84
C THR A 719 75.18 -20.65 -28.69
N ARG A 720 74.09 -20.21 -28.06
CA ARG A 720 73.39 -21.02 -27.04
C ARG A 720 72.73 -22.26 -27.61
N ALA A 721 72.20 -22.22 -28.82
CA ALA A 721 71.59 -23.36 -29.50
C ALA A 721 72.62 -24.46 -29.79
N VAL A 722 73.77 -24.06 -30.35
CA VAL A 722 74.91 -24.97 -30.61
C VAL A 722 75.45 -25.55 -29.31
N ALA A 723 75.64 -24.72 -28.28
CA ALA A 723 76.11 -25.19 -26.97
C ALA A 723 75.10 -26.12 -26.28
N TYR A 724 73.80 -25.87 -26.43
CA TYR A 724 72.73 -26.73 -25.91
C TYR A 724 72.75 -28.09 -26.60
N TRP A 725 72.82 -28.13 -27.94
CA TRP A 725 72.88 -29.38 -28.70
C TRP A 725 74.09 -30.24 -28.34
N HIS A 726 75.27 -29.64 -28.22
CA HIS A 726 76.50 -30.37 -27.86
C HIS A 726 76.43 -30.93 -26.43
N LYS A 727 75.89 -30.15 -25.48
CA LYS A 727 75.66 -30.63 -24.11
C LYS A 727 74.60 -31.75 -24.04
N LEU A 728 73.60 -31.73 -24.92
CA LEU A 728 72.58 -32.77 -25.00
C LEU A 728 73.15 -34.10 -25.51
N HIS A 729 74.21 -34.05 -26.33
CA HIS A 729 74.89 -35.21 -26.93
C HIS A 729 76.23 -35.56 -26.25
N ASP A 730 76.51 -34.99 -25.06
CA ASP A 730 77.78 -35.17 -24.32
C ASP A 730 79.06 -34.87 -25.13
N LEU A 731 78.98 -33.91 -26.06
CA LEU A 731 80.09 -33.44 -26.88
C LEU A 731 80.70 -32.14 -26.34
N PRO A 732 82.02 -31.91 -26.52
CA PRO A 732 82.65 -30.66 -26.12
C PRO A 732 82.07 -29.48 -26.94
N VAL A 733 81.67 -28.42 -26.24
CA VAL A 733 81.08 -27.23 -26.88
C VAL A 733 82.14 -26.52 -27.73
N PRO A 734 81.92 -26.33 -29.04
CA PRO A 734 82.91 -25.74 -29.93
C PRO A 734 83.08 -24.24 -29.67
N ASP A 735 84.34 -23.79 -29.59
CA ASP A 735 84.67 -22.36 -29.51
C ASP A 735 84.58 -21.72 -30.91
N GLY A 736 83.76 -20.67 -31.03
CA GLY A 736 83.60 -19.88 -32.26
C GLY A 736 84.91 -19.29 -32.77
N ARG A 737 85.90 -19.02 -31.90
CA ARG A 737 87.25 -18.55 -32.33
C ARG A 737 88.03 -19.63 -33.04
N ASN A 738 87.93 -20.88 -32.58
CA ASN A 738 88.59 -22.02 -33.21
C ASN A 738 87.91 -22.45 -34.50
N ARG A 739 86.56 -22.35 -34.57
CA ARG A 739 85.83 -22.53 -35.83
C ARG A 739 86.26 -21.52 -36.89
N ARG A 740 86.35 -20.23 -36.55
CA ARG A 740 86.76 -19.16 -37.48
C ARG A 740 88.15 -19.39 -38.10
N LYS A 741 89.06 -20.08 -37.41
CA LYS A 741 90.38 -20.44 -37.96
C LYS A 741 90.30 -21.51 -39.05
N ARG A 742 89.25 -22.34 -39.05
CA ARG A 742 89.03 -23.45 -39.99
C ARG A 742 88.20 -23.05 -41.22
N LEU A 743 87.54 -21.89 -41.20
CA LEU A 743 86.73 -21.39 -42.31
C LEU A 743 87.59 -20.77 -43.42
N SER A 744 87.19 -20.94 -44.67
CA SER A 744 87.90 -20.32 -45.81
C SER A 744 87.67 -18.81 -45.88
N GLN A 745 86.52 -18.33 -45.39
CA GLN A 745 86.18 -16.91 -45.28
C GLN A 745 86.39 -16.37 -43.86
N LYS A 746 87.22 -15.32 -43.74
CA LYS A 746 87.59 -14.70 -42.45
C LYS A 746 86.88 -13.38 -42.14
N SER A 747 86.17 -12.80 -43.12
CA SER A 747 85.36 -11.57 -42.99
C SER A 747 84.08 -11.71 -43.80
N SER A 748 82.95 -11.20 -43.28
CA SER A 748 81.68 -11.31 -44.01
C SER A 748 81.77 -10.55 -45.33
N LYS A 749 81.12 -11.08 -46.37
CA LYS A 749 80.95 -10.33 -47.61
C LYS A 749 80.07 -9.14 -47.28
N SER A 750 80.64 -7.94 -47.21
CA SER A 750 79.90 -6.72 -46.90
C SER A 750 78.67 -6.63 -47.82
N ARG A 751 77.47 -6.77 -47.26
CA ARG A 751 76.25 -6.39 -47.97
C ARG A 751 76.34 -4.87 -48.15
N LYS A 752 76.68 -4.47 -49.38
CA LYS A 752 76.58 -3.11 -49.90
C LYS A 752 75.26 -2.51 -49.40
N ARG A 753 75.33 -1.45 -48.59
CA ARG A 753 74.26 -0.46 -48.52
C ARG A 753 73.97 0.01 -49.94
N LYS A 754 72.80 -0.32 -50.47
CA LYS A 754 72.19 0.41 -51.58
C LYS A 754 70.84 0.90 -51.08
N SER A 755 70.73 2.23 -51.12
CA SER A 755 69.59 3.14 -50.92
C SER A 755 68.24 2.54 -50.57
#